data_AF-A0A1J4J3F3-F1
#
_entry.id   AF-A0A1J4J3F3-F1
#
_cell.length_a   1.000
_cell.length_b   1.000
_cell.length_c   1.000
_cell.angle_alpha   90.00
_cell.angle_beta   90.00
_cell.angle_gamma   90.00
#
_symmetry.space_group_name_H-M   'P 1'
#
loop_
_entity.id
_entity.type
_entity.pdbx_description
1 polymer ?
#
loop_
_entity_poly.entity_id
_entity_poly.type
_entity_poly.pdbx_seq_one_letter_code
_entity_poly.pdbx_strand_id
1 'polypeptide(L)'
;MNSFELHGLPQKSTNYTAMLRNYYVCFSFKEIVESLKALPTNFIIKTKTAQFPCHLEVAAAVSSLVYQAIEKNPSLREFSFDGDDSKFDQIGRFLNGETVQIDDDNKSYIETVANDLKFTFRYSSELSIKKLSGSFVNSIQGVPKTLTIKNQTSSYSINRLIGMVFCQNIFNSEEDTFSIDEKENISEIADFLNGQCMSVSFDNHSILRKCCEILNIRSLKPTFDVISAYYSMNSQAITQINLQNIINEVNPSNIDSIFNEIVQSDYVKEEKGLFNDLLNAFETSFKVRPRFFESVIELFVKIHASLNSSNFHNSLINYISQRWKAAVICLPFVRQLFYRGILSDENIQQFMKIKVFNAEYCEYTFNMIKNLFLNNIITYFARHSFDIDQQAMKKAISGKNCYNFGMPSMNLLAEYKGEDDNFKSFEECVILGHRPDNIVTAIFKDDADTLHQIISMQPDFNLNKKLPAYILDYYDDIKNEVSLVELACFYGSVNCFKFLLLQPEVDISTCQRFAIAGGNTEIIRNLERKNITFHDTFTNSIKFHHYDIFRWLVMNYGPIKHRYSRMHGAQMEEPVVPAAIKYNNLSAFLYLAEYGIEEPNLSQYISLISHTFESLNLFILKYLSQLPSVEIYATHSKVDATILYHATSIDWIEGIKVLLESGRVDRSKFKTQVAHPLLAAVKLGRIEAFKLLASYFKGNIPDMVLEKINDQEYLDILKNA
;
A
#
# COMPACT_ATOMS: atom_id res chain seq x y z
N MET A 1 -1.67 23.67 -6.69
CA MET A 1 -2.78 22.72 -6.49
C MET A 1 -2.13 21.51 -5.85
N ASN A 2 -2.20 21.48 -4.52
CA ASN A 2 -1.62 20.42 -3.71
C ASN A 2 -2.10 19.04 -4.15
N SER A 3 -1.19 18.07 -4.06
CA SER A 3 -1.39 16.65 -3.74
C SER A 3 -2.81 16.11 -3.99
N PHE A 4 -2.97 15.27 -5.01
CA PHE A 4 -4.03 14.27 -5.25
C PHE A 4 -5.42 14.54 -4.63
N GLU A 5 -6.47 14.51 -5.46
CA GLU A 5 -7.84 14.45 -4.95
C GLU A 5 -8.01 13.21 -4.06
N LEU A 6 -8.01 13.40 -2.73
CA LEU A 6 -8.48 12.40 -1.75
C LEU A 6 -10.00 12.21 -1.85
N HIS A 7 -10.55 12.42 -3.04
CA HIS A 7 -11.97 12.29 -3.36
C HIS A 7 -12.83 13.15 -2.42
N GLY A 8 -12.36 14.35 -2.06
CA GLY A 8 -13.07 15.27 -1.17
C GLY A 8 -13.03 14.90 0.32
N LEU A 9 -12.29 13.85 0.71
CA LEU A 9 -12.09 13.50 2.11
C LEU A 9 -10.88 14.23 2.72
N PRO A 10 -10.91 14.54 4.03
CA PRO A 10 -9.74 15.08 4.72
C PRO A 10 -8.63 14.02 4.78
N GLN A 11 -7.37 14.47 4.78
CA GLN A 11 -6.24 13.60 5.10
C GLN A 11 -6.26 13.26 6.59
N LYS A 12 -6.40 11.98 6.95
CA LYS A 12 -6.25 11.53 8.34
C LYS A 12 -4.78 11.30 8.71
N SER A 13 -4.53 11.15 10.03
CA SER A 13 -3.25 11.22 10.76
C SER A 13 -2.09 10.35 10.26
N THR A 14 -2.33 9.47 9.29
CA THR A 14 -1.29 8.67 8.68
C THR A 14 -0.41 9.55 7.81
N ASN A 15 0.88 9.62 8.15
CA ASN A 15 1.87 10.26 7.30
C ASN A 15 2.08 9.40 6.05
N TYR A 16 1.26 9.63 5.01
CA TYR A 16 1.35 8.92 3.73
C TYR A 16 2.72 9.10 3.08
N THR A 17 3.34 10.26 3.27
CA THR A 17 4.71 10.53 2.84
C THR A 17 5.75 9.66 3.58
N ALA A 18 5.45 9.15 4.77
CA ALA A 18 6.28 8.18 5.48
C ALA A 18 6.01 6.71 5.06
N MET A 19 4.99 6.45 4.25
CA MET A 19 4.69 5.13 3.66
C MET A 19 5.35 4.95 2.28
N LEU A 20 5.45 6.04 1.52
CA LEU A 20 6.03 6.06 0.19
C LEU A 20 7.50 6.48 0.24
N ARG A 21 8.25 6.10 -0.80
CA ARG A 21 9.65 6.49 -0.93
C ARG A 21 9.80 7.98 -1.17
N ASN A 22 10.70 8.63 -0.43
CA ASN A 22 11.24 9.93 -0.81
C ASN A 22 12.46 9.75 -1.72
N TYR A 23 12.49 10.49 -2.82
CA TYR A 23 13.61 10.50 -3.75
C TYR A 23 14.53 11.68 -3.46
N TYR A 24 15.83 11.49 -3.59
CA TYR A 24 16.81 12.56 -3.51
C TYR A 24 17.43 12.75 -4.90
N VAL A 25 17.13 13.89 -5.52
CA VAL A 25 17.60 14.24 -6.87
C VAL A 25 18.78 15.19 -6.73
N CYS A 26 19.98 14.73 -7.09
CA CYS A 26 21.20 15.52 -7.06
C CYS A 26 21.62 15.92 -8.48
N PHE A 27 22.31 17.05 -8.62
CA PHE A 27 22.78 17.54 -9.92
C PHE A 27 23.91 16.66 -10.47
N SER A 28 24.00 16.57 -11.80
CA SER A 28 25.07 15.84 -12.49
C SER A 28 26.30 16.73 -12.66
N PHE A 29 27.39 16.45 -11.93
CA PHE A 29 28.65 17.18 -12.14
C PHE A 29 29.21 17.01 -13.56
N LYS A 30 28.89 15.90 -14.23
CA LYS A 30 29.25 15.67 -15.63
C LYS A 30 28.59 16.71 -16.56
N GLU A 31 27.34 17.06 -16.31
CA GLU A 31 26.59 18.05 -17.11
C GLU A 31 27.16 19.46 -16.96
N ILE A 32 27.68 19.79 -15.77
CA ILE A 32 28.45 21.02 -15.54
C ILE A 32 29.69 21.01 -16.44
N VAL A 33 30.51 19.96 -16.38
CA VAL A 33 31.75 19.86 -17.18
C VAL A 33 31.48 20.01 -18.68
N GLU A 34 30.40 19.40 -19.19
CA GLU A 34 30.05 19.44 -20.61
C GLU A 34 29.55 20.82 -21.06
N SER A 35 28.97 21.61 -20.16
CA SER A 35 28.38 22.92 -20.47
C SER A 35 29.33 24.11 -20.29
N LEU A 36 30.39 23.99 -19.47
CA LEU A 36 31.26 25.12 -19.06
C LEU A 36 31.78 25.99 -20.21
N LYS A 37 32.12 25.39 -21.35
CA LYS A 37 32.68 26.13 -22.51
C LYS A 37 31.68 27.04 -23.20
N ALA A 38 30.39 26.73 -23.10
CA ALA A 38 29.32 27.50 -23.73
C ALA A 38 28.78 28.63 -22.83
N LEU A 39 29.19 28.66 -21.56
CA LEU A 39 28.66 29.57 -20.56
C LEU A 39 29.49 30.86 -20.44
N PRO A 40 28.84 32.01 -20.20
CA PRO A 40 29.56 33.25 -19.94
C PRO A 40 30.32 33.17 -18.61
N THR A 41 31.57 33.59 -18.63
CA THR A 41 32.42 33.68 -17.43
C THR A 41 31.98 34.85 -16.53
N ASN A 42 32.21 34.71 -15.22
CA ASN A 42 31.75 35.65 -14.18
C ASN A 42 32.89 36.13 -13.25
N PHE A 43 34.12 35.72 -13.52
CA PHE A 43 35.29 36.01 -12.69
C PHE A 43 36.55 36.18 -13.54
N ILE A 44 37.55 36.91 -13.03
CA ILE A 44 38.81 37.15 -13.73
C ILE A 44 39.99 36.82 -12.81
N ILE A 45 40.93 36.02 -13.29
CA ILE A 45 42.26 35.94 -12.67
C ILE A 45 43.19 36.91 -13.40
N LYS A 46 43.69 37.91 -12.68
CA LYS A 46 44.62 38.91 -13.20
C LYS A 46 46.05 38.51 -12.87
N THR A 47 46.85 38.31 -13.90
CA THR A 47 48.30 38.11 -13.78
C THR A 47 49.01 39.44 -14.07
N LYS A 48 50.35 39.46 -14.01
CA LYS A 48 51.13 40.67 -14.32
C LYS A 48 51.05 41.04 -15.81
N THR A 49 50.94 40.02 -16.66
CA THR A 49 51.01 40.18 -18.12
C THR A 49 49.65 40.10 -18.81
N ALA A 50 48.66 39.39 -18.24
CA ALA A 50 47.38 39.13 -18.88
C ALA A 50 46.20 38.95 -17.89
N GLN A 51 44.98 38.93 -18.44
CA GLN A 51 43.76 38.65 -17.69
C GLN A 51 43.09 37.40 -18.26
N PHE A 52 42.64 36.51 -17.37
CA PHE A 52 42.05 35.23 -17.73
C PHE A 52 40.61 35.15 -17.17
N PRO A 53 39.59 35.40 -18.00
CA PRO A 53 38.20 35.19 -17.62
C PRO A 53 37.96 33.71 -17.28
N CYS A 54 37.22 33.42 -16.23
CA CYS A 54 36.88 32.08 -15.79
C CYS A 54 35.57 32.03 -15.00
N HIS A 55 35.16 30.81 -14.63
CA HIS A 55 34.01 30.58 -13.77
C HIS A 55 34.44 30.64 -12.30
N LEU A 56 33.87 31.56 -11.52
CA LEU A 56 34.14 31.76 -10.09
C LEU A 56 34.02 30.44 -9.33
N GLU A 57 32.96 29.70 -9.60
CA GLU A 57 32.64 28.43 -8.98
C GLU A 57 33.74 27.39 -9.20
N VAL A 58 34.34 27.37 -10.40
CA VAL A 58 35.46 26.48 -10.74
C VAL A 58 36.75 26.98 -10.08
N ALA A 59 37.04 28.28 -10.15
CA ALA A 59 38.24 28.86 -9.55
C ALA A 59 38.28 28.66 -8.03
N ALA A 60 37.14 28.85 -7.35
CA ALA A 60 36.97 28.61 -5.93
C ALA A 60 37.08 27.11 -5.56
N ALA A 61 36.58 26.21 -6.41
CA ALA A 61 36.75 24.77 -6.21
C ALA A 61 38.21 24.32 -6.38
N VAL A 62 38.93 24.94 -7.33
CA VAL A 62 40.32 24.62 -7.65
C VAL A 62 41.28 25.17 -6.59
N SER A 63 41.12 26.42 -6.17
CA SER A 63 42.10 27.16 -5.37
C SER A 63 41.54 27.54 -3.99
N SER A 64 42.20 27.06 -2.94
CA SER A 64 41.86 27.48 -1.57
C SER A 64 42.13 28.97 -1.32
N LEU A 65 43.08 29.59 -2.05
CA LEU A 65 43.33 31.03 -1.95
C LEU A 65 42.18 31.86 -2.54
N VAL A 66 41.70 31.47 -3.73
CA VAL A 66 40.54 32.13 -4.36
C VAL A 66 39.30 31.96 -3.48
N TYR A 67 39.08 30.74 -2.96
CA TYR A 67 37.98 30.48 -2.02
C TYR A 67 38.02 31.39 -0.79
N GLN A 68 39.17 31.45 -0.09
CA GLN A 68 39.34 32.30 1.09
C GLN A 68 39.21 33.80 0.79
N ALA A 69 39.64 34.25 -0.40
CA ALA A 69 39.48 35.64 -0.82
C ALA A 69 38.00 36.00 -1.03
N ILE A 70 37.23 35.07 -1.56
CA ILE A 70 35.79 35.21 -1.77
C ILE A 70 35.02 35.15 -0.44
N GLU A 71 35.41 34.27 0.48
CA GLU A 71 34.84 34.25 1.84
C GLU A 71 35.01 35.60 2.56
N LYS A 72 36.18 36.24 2.38
CA LYS A 72 36.46 37.57 2.95
C LYS A 72 35.72 38.70 2.23
N ASN A 73 35.56 38.59 0.91
CA ASN A 73 34.85 39.56 0.10
C ASN A 73 33.93 38.87 -0.94
N PRO A 74 32.65 38.63 -0.59
CA PRO A 74 31.67 38.02 -1.49
C PRO A 74 31.39 38.81 -2.79
N SER A 75 31.76 40.10 -2.83
CA SER A 75 31.58 40.95 -4.02
C SER A 75 32.78 40.94 -4.98
N LEU A 76 33.85 40.21 -4.64
CA LEU A 76 35.07 40.15 -5.44
C LEU A 76 34.77 39.56 -6.84
N ARG A 77 35.20 40.28 -7.89
CA ARG A 77 35.04 39.87 -9.30
C ARG A 77 36.35 39.51 -9.99
N GLU A 78 37.46 39.83 -9.35
CA GLU A 78 38.80 39.59 -9.87
C GLU A 78 39.76 39.18 -8.76
N PHE A 79 40.69 38.29 -9.07
CA PHE A 79 41.74 37.85 -8.15
C PHE A 79 43.11 38.11 -8.77
N SER A 80 43.97 38.85 -8.06
CA SER A 80 45.34 39.13 -8.49
C SER A 80 46.26 37.96 -8.14
N PHE A 81 46.97 37.45 -9.14
CA PHE A 81 47.98 36.41 -9.04
C PHE A 81 49.36 37.00 -9.32
N ASP A 82 50.21 37.02 -8.29
CA ASP A 82 51.54 37.64 -8.34
C ASP A 82 52.69 36.64 -8.62
N GLY A 83 52.37 35.38 -8.95
CA GLY A 83 53.34 34.32 -9.27
C GLY A 83 53.90 34.40 -10.70
N ASP A 84 54.52 33.30 -11.16
CA ASP A 84 54.99 33.15 -12.54
C ASP A 84 53.81 32.93 -13.48
N ASP A 85 53.65 33.81 -14.49
CA ASP A 85 52.52 33.82 -15.43
C ASP A 85 52.90 33.43 -16.87
N SER A 86 54.14 32.97 -17.09
CA SER A 86 54.70 32.72 -18.43
C SER A 86 53.95 31.69 -19.29
N LYS A 87 53.23 30.74 -18.68
CA LYS A 87 52.36 29.74 -19.37
C LYS A 87 50.96 29.67 -18.73
N PHE A 88 50.45 30.79 -18.22
CA PHE A 88 49.18 30.80 -17.46
C PHE A 88 47.96 30.56 -18.37
N ASP A 89 48.12 30.67 -19.68
CA ASP A 89 47.11 30.33 -20.69
C ASP A 89 46.57 28.91 -20.51
N GLN A 90 47.43 27.95 -20.14
CA GLN A 90 47.03 26.56 -19.90
C GLN A 90 46.12 26.45 -18.67
N ILE A 91 46.43 27.18 -17.59
CA ILE A 91 45.61 27.24 -16.37
C ILE A 91 44.29 27.96 -16.66
N GLY A 92 44.32 29.08 -17.40
CA GLY A 92 43.12 29.80 -17.81
C GLY A 92 42.18 28.94 -18.67
N ARG A 93 42.72 28.16 -19.61
CA ARG A 93 41.94 27.17 -20.39
C ARG A 93 41.35 26.07 -19.51
N PHE A 94 42.13 25.55 -18.56
CA PHE A 94 41.65 24.56 -17.59
C PHE A 94 40.48 25.09 -16.75
N LEU A 95 40.58 26.31 -16.22
CA LEU A 95 39.51 26.95 -15.43
C LEU A 95 38.24 27.25 -16.24
N ASN A 96 38.33 27.24 -17.58
CA ASN A 96 37.21 27.36 -18.50
C ASN A 96 36.68 26.00 -19.01
N GLY A 97 37.11 24.88 -18.43
CA GLY A 97 36.58 23.56 -18.76
C GLY A 97 37.37 22.78 -19.80
N GLU A 98 38.56 23.24 -20.20
CA GLU A 98 39.46 22.41 -20.99
C GLU A 98 40.19 21.37 -20.14
N THR A 99 40.49 20.22 -20.75
CA THR A 99 41.43 19.27 -20.18
C THR A 99 42.81 19.59 -20.72
N VAL A 100 43.78 19.79 -19.83
CA VAL A 100 45.18 20.07 -20.18
C VAL A 100 45.99 18.83 -19.84
N GLN A 101 46.62 18.22 -20.83
CA GLN A 101 47.53 17.09 -20.62
C GLN A 101 48.82 17.60 -19.97
N ILE A 102 49.33 16.84 -19.01
CA ILE A 102 50.58 17.14 -18.31
C ILE A 102 51.69 16.29 -18.94
N ASP A 103 52.68 16.95 -19.52
CA ASP A 103 53.85 16.36 -20.17
C ASP A 103 55.14 16.97 -19.60
N ASP A 104 56.29 16.51 -20.08
CA ASP A 104 57.59 16.96 -19.59
C ASP A 104 57.84 18.47 -19.84
N ASP A 105 57.13 19.08 -20.81
CA ASP A 105 57.30 20.49 -21.19
C ASP A 105 56.50 21.48 -20.32
N ASN A 106 55.41 21.02 -19.69
CA ASN A 106 54.53 21.86 -18.86
C ASN A 106 54.45 21.46 -17.38
N LYS A 107 54.91 20.27 -16.99
CA LYS A 107 54.76 19.75 -15.63
C LYS A 107 55.33 20.64 -14.55
N SER A 108 56.60 21.03 -14.65
CA SER A 108 57.27 21.85 -13.62
C SER A 108 56.58 23.20 -13.44
N TYR A 109 56.05 23.76 -14.52
CA TYR A 109 55.34 25.03 -14.49
C TYR A 109 53.96 24.88 -13.83
N ILE A 110 53.18 23.87 -14.23
CA ILE A 110 51.87 23.59 -13.66
C ILE A 110 51.97 23.34 -12.16
N GLU A 111 52.96 22.56 -11.71
CA GLU A 111 53.21 22.32 -10.28
C GLU A 111 53.52 23.62 -9.52
N THR A 112 54.28 24.53 -10.11
CA THR A 112 54.60 25.84 -9.51
C THR A 112 53.34 26.69 -9.33
N VAL A 113 52.58 26.90 -10.41
CA VAL A 113 51.35 27.72 -10.35
C VAL A 113 50.29 27.09 -9.45
N ALA A 114 50.15 25.77 -9.49
CA ALA A 114 49.20 25.07 -8.63
C ALA A 114 49.57 25.14 -7.15
N ASN A 115 50.86 25.14 -6.80
CA ASN A 115 51.32 25.39 -5.44
C ASN A 115 51.07 26.84 -5.01
N ASP A 116 51.37 27.81 -5.88
CA ASP A 116 51.15 29.23 -5.62
C ASP A 116 49.66 29.56 -5.43
N LEU A 117 48.78 28.98 -6.26
CA LEU A 117 47.32 29.08 -6.12
C LEU A 117 46.74 28.13 -5.07
N LYS A 118 47.56 27.27 -4.45
CA LYS A 118 47.13 26.25 -3.48
C LYS A 118 45.96 25.40 -3.97
N PHE A 119 46.20 24.65 -5.03
CA PHE A 119 45.23 23.73 -5.61
C PHE A 119 44.76 22.68 -4.58
N THR A 120 43.46 22.42 -4.54
CA THR A 120 42.82 21.59 -3.50
C THR A 120 42.64 20.12 -3.91
N PHE A 121 43.09 19.74 -5.11
CA PHE A 121 42.85 18.42 -5.70
C PHE A 121 44.12 17.82 -6.27
N ARG A 122 44.13 16.50 -6.46
CA ARG A 122 45.26 15.77 -7.04
C ARG A 122 45.21 15.79 -8.56
N TYR A 123 46.35 16.12 -9.17
CA TYR A 123 46.59 16.06 -10.61
C TYR A 123 47.91 15.31 -10.87
N SER A 124 48.03 14.68 -12.04
CA SER A 124 49.23 13.86 -12.37
C SER A 124 49.50 13.83 -13.86
N SER A 125 48.62 13.21 -14.65
CA SER A 125 48.73 13.11 -16.11
C SER A 125 47.95 14.20 -16.85
N GLU A 126 47.00 14.84 -16.18
CA GLU A 126 46.17 15.90 -16.75
C GLU A 126 45.55 16.77 -15.64
N LEU A 127 45.32 18.04 -15.98
CA LEU A 127 44.38 18.93 -15.30
C LEU A 127 43.01 18.76 -15.96
N SER A 128 42.05 18.23 -15.20
CA SER A 128 40.68 18.02 -15.68
C SER A 128 39.68 18.34 -14.60
N ILE A 129 38.67 19.14 -14.94
CA ILE A 129 37.58 19.50 -14.01
C ILE A 129 36.84 18.25 -13.55
N LYS A 130 36.83 17.16 -14.33
CA LYS A 130 36.21 15.87 -13.95
C LYS A 130 36.74 15.34 -12.60
N LYS A 131 37.95 15.71 -12.20
CA LYS A 131 38.57 15.32 -10.91
C LYS A 131 38.14 16.20 -9.72
N LEU A 132 37.32 17.24 -9.95
CA LEU A 132 36.94 18.24 -8.95
C LEU A 132 35.59 17.99 -8.26
N SER A 133 34.86 16.93 -8.58
CA SER A 133 33.48 16.74 -8.08
C SER A 133 33.35 16.91 -6.56
N GLY A 134 34.24 16.29 -5.79
CA GLY A 134 34.26 16.42 -4.33
C GLY A 134 34.59 17.83 -3.83
N SER A 135 35.67 18.44 -4.34
CA SER A 135 36.06 19.81 -3.97
C SER A 135 35.01 20.84 -4.35
N PHE A 136 34.36 20.65 -5.51
CA PHE A 136 33.31 21.53 -6.02
C PHE A 136 32.08 21.55 -5.11
N VAL A 137 31.59 20.37 -4.70
CA VAL A 137 30.43 20.28 -3.79
C VAL A 137 30.72 20.97 -2.44
N ASN A 138 31.95 20.89 -1.95
CA ASN A 138 32.34 21.53 -0.69
C ASN A 138 32.47 23.05 -0.83
N SER A 139 33.07 23.54 -1.93
CA SER A 139 33.30 24.97 -2.12
C SER A 139 32.03 25.72 -2.50
N ILE A 140 31.12 25.11 -3.27
CA ILE A 140 29.98 25.82 -3.87
C ILE A 140 29.05 26.47 -2.83
N GLN A 141 28.96 25.90 -1.62
CA GLN A 141 28.13 26.44 -0.54
C GLN A 141 28.63 27.81 -0.03
N GLY A 142 29.95 28.05 -0.10
CA GLY A 142 30.56 29.33 0.30
C GLY A 142 30.68 30.33 -0.85
N VAL A 143 30.33 29.94 -2.09
CA VAL A 143 30.38 30.85 -3.23
C VAL A 143 29.15 31.76 -3.23
N PRO A 144 29.31 33.08 -3.46
CA PRO A 144 28.21 34.04 -3.51
C PRO A 144 27.13 33.63 -4.52
N LYS A 145 25.88 33.62 -4.06
CA LYS A 145 24.69 33.35 -4.87
C LYS A 145 24.25 34.65 -5.55
N THR A 146 24.50 34.79 -6.85
CA THR A 146 24.33 36.07 -7.55
C THR A 146 23.08 36.16 -8.41
N LEU A 147 22.37 35.05 -8.64
CA LEU A 147 21.08 35.04 -9.32
C LEU A 147 19.96 34.88 -8.29
N THR A 148 18.76 35.29 -8.64
CA THR A 148 17.57 35.17 -7.78
C THR A 148 16.43 34.52 -8.54
N ILE A 149 15.77 33.55 -7.92
CA ILE A 149 14.47 33.04 -8.37
C ILE A 149 13.40 33.49 -7.38
N LYS A 150 12.25 33.94 -7.88
CA LYS A 150 11.12 34.41 -7.07
C LYS A 150 9.87 33.68 -7.51
N ASN A 151 9.06 33.28 -6.55
CA ASN A 151 7.68 32.89 -6.80
C ASN A 151 6.75 34.02 -6.29
N GLN A 152 5.44 33.79 -6.26
CA GLN A 152 4.48 34.82 -5.81
C GLN A 152 4.60 35.17 -4.31
N THR A 153 5.28 34.36 -3.50
CA THR A 153 5.29 34.48 -2.02
C THR A 153 6.69 34.66 -1.42
N SER A 154 7.74 34.28 -2.14
CA SER A 154 9.09 34.01 -1.62
C SER A 154 10.16 34.29 -2.69
N SER A 155 11.40 34.55 -2.24
CA SER A 155 12.55 34.87 -3.09
C SER A 155 13.78 34.11 -2.59
N TYR A 156 14.51 33.48 -3.50
CA TYR A 156 15.66 32.63 -3.19
C TYR A 156 16.86 33.02 -4.06
N SER A 157 18.01 33.24 -3.43
CA SER A 157 19.27 33.39 -4.15
C SER A 157 19.80 32.01 -4.57
N ILE A 158 20.30 31.92 -5.80
CA ILE A 158 20.83 30.69 -6.38
C ILE A 158 22.24 30.87 -6.95
N ASN A 159 22.98 29.78 -7.11
CA ASN A 159 24.31 29.79 -7.71
C ASN A 159 24.24 30.07 -9.22
N ARG A 160 25.13 30.92 -9.73
CA ARG A 160 25.09 31.37 -11.13
C ARG A 160 25.43 30.24 -12.09
N LEU A 161 26.55 29.57 -11.88
CA LEU A 161 26.98 28.48 -12.75
C LEU A 161 25.92 27.37 -12.79
N ILE A 162 25.45 26.90 -11.64
CA ILE A 162 24.44 25.82 -11.59
C ILE A 162 23.13 26.29 -12.22
N GLY A 163 22.66 27.50 -11.90
CA GLY A 163 21.47 28.09 -12.53
C GLY A 163 21.55 28.10 -14.05
N MET A 164 22.67 28.54 -14.62
CA MET A 164 22.88 28.61 -16.06
C MET A 164 23.08 27.25 -16.73
N VAL A 165 23.73 26.29 -16.06
CA VAL A 165 23.90 24.92 -16.58
C VAL A 165 22.54 24.24 -16.72
N PHE A 166 21.72 24.29 -15.67
CA PHE A 166 20.52 23.46 -15.60
C PHE A 166 19.25 24.17 -16.08
N CYS A 167 19.16 25.50 -16.03
CA CYS A 167 17.96 26.23 -16.43
C CYS A 167 18.18 27.01 -17.73
N GLN A 168 17.63 26.51 -18.84
CA GLN A 168 17.77 27.16 -20.14
C GLN A 168 17.18 28.59 -20.16
N ASN A 169 16.08 28.82 -19.42
CA ASN A 169 15.46 30.14 -19.36
C ASN A 169 16.31 31.14 -18.56
N ILE A 170 17.12 30.66 -17.61
CA ILE A 170 18.11 31.48 -16.91
C ILE A 170 19.28 31.81 -17.84
N PHE A 171 19.79 30.81 -18.55
CA PHE A 171 20.88 31.00 -19.51
C PHE A 171 20.54 31.99 -20.63
N ASN A 172 19.29 31.97 -21.12
CA ASN A 172 18.85 32.84 -22.21
C ASN A 172 18.50 34.28 -21.78
N SER A 173 18.50 34.58 -20.48
CA SER A 173 18.08 35.87 -19.96
C SER A 173 19.26 36.77 -19.64
N GLU A 174 19.06 38.08 -19.80
CA GLU A 174 20.00 39.12 -19.36
C GLU A 174 19.72 39.59 -17.92
N GLU A 175 18.63 39.11 -17.30
CA GLU A 175 18.23 39.50 -15.95
C GLU A 175 18.86 38.60 -14.87
N ASP A 176 19.22 39.18 -13.72
CA ASP A 176 19.70 38.42 -12.55
C ASP A 176 18.55 37.90 -11.66
N THR A 177 17.29 38.28 -11.95
CA THR A 177 16.10 37.85 -11.19
C THR A 177 15.08 37.18 -12.11
N PHE A 178 14.55 36.04 -11.69
CA PHE A 178 13.63 35.21 -12.47
C PHE A 178 12.35 34.95 -11.71
N SER A 179 11.20 35.21 -12.33
CA SER A 179 9.91 34.98 -11.70
C SER A 179 9.27 33.68 -12.19
N ILE A 180 8.81 32.85 -11.26
CA ILE A 180 8.02 31.64 -11.48
C ILE A 180 6.59 31.96 -11.05
N ASP A 181 5.62 31.72 -11.94
CA ASP A 181 4.20 31.92 -11.64
C ASP A 181 3.64 30.78 -10.78
N GLU A 182 4.14 30.70 -9.54
CA GLU A 182 3.72 29.72 -8.54
C GLU A 182 3.52 30.35 -7.15
N LYS A 183 2.52 29.86 -6.43
CA LYS A 183 2.23 30.30 -5.05
C LYS A 183 2.96 29.47 -3.99
N GLU A 184 3.23 28.22 -4.32
CA GLU A 184 3.72 27.22 -3.39
C GLU A 184 5.25 27.29 -3.23
N ASN A 185 5.78 26.75 -2.13
CA ASN A 185 7.18 26.83 -1.78
C ASN A 185 8.07 26.17 -2.85
N ILE A 186 9.15 26.85 -3.24
CA ILE A 186 10.14 26.38 -4.24
C ILE A 186 11.55 26.21 -3.65
N SER A 187 11.67 26.12 -2.31
CA SER A 187 12.96 25.99 -1.62
C SER A 187 13.82 24.85 -2.17
N GLU A 188 13.21 23.71 -2.47
CA GLU A 188 13.91 22.53 -2.91
C GLU A 188 14.51 22.69 -4.33
N ILE A 189 13.87 23.50 -5.19
CA ILE A 189 14.45 23.90 -6.48
C ILE A 189 15.63 24.85 -6.25
N ALA A 190 15.50 25.81 -5.33
CA ALA A 190 16.60 26.69 -4.99
C ALA A 190 17.79 25.91 -4.40
N ASP A 191 17.54 24.90 -3.58
CA ASP A 191 18.55 24.01 -3.00
C ASP A 191 19.27 23.23 -4.10
N PHE A 192 18.53 22.65 -5.06
CA PHE A 192 19.10 22.01 -6.25
C PHE A 192 20.01 22.97 -7.03
N LEU A 193 19.53 24.19 -7.31
CA LEU A 193 20.29 25.23 -8.01
C LEU A 193 21.41 25.86 -7.19
N ASN A 194 21.55 25.46 -5.92
CA ASN A 194 22.65 25.80 -5.02
C ASN A 194 23.61 24.64 -4.78
N GLY A 195 23.48 23.55 -5.55
CA GLY A 195 24.36 22.40 -5.44
C GLY A 195 24.05 21.50 -4.25
N GLN A 196 22.80 21.50 -3.77
CA GLN A 196 22.29 20.52 -2.80
C GLN A 196 21.40 19.50 -3.51
N CYS A 197 21.08 18.39 -2.84
CA CYS A 197 20.13 17.42 -3.37
C CYS A 197 18.70 17.87 -3.03
N MET A 198 17.83 17.84 -4.02
CA MET A 198 16.40 18.13 -3.86
C MET A 198 15.67 16.88 -3.34
N SER A 199 14.96 17.03 -2.23
CA SER A 199 14.06 15.99 -1.71
C SER A 199 12.72 16.05 -2.45
N VAL A 200 12.40 14.99 -3.18
CA VAL A 200 11.15 14.83 -3.92
C VAL A 200 10.28 13.80 -3.20
N SER A 201 9.25 14.29 -2.53
CA SER A 201 8.24 13.50 -1.82
C SER A 201 6.95 13.39 -2.63
N PHE A 202 6.04 12.54 -2.18
CA PHE A 202 4.69 12.44 -2.77
C PHE A 202 3.97 13.79 -2.76
N ASP A 203 4.18 14.61 -1.73
CA ASP A 203 3.45 15.88 -1.56
C ASP A 203 3.97 17.00 -2.47
N ASN A 204 5.29 17.04 -2.75
CA ASN A 204 5.90 18.14 -3.51
C ASN A 204 6.23 17.83 -4.98
N HIS A 205 6.20 16.56 -5.42
CA HIS A 205 6.71 16.18 -6.76
C HIS A 205 6.04 16.91 -7.93
N SER A 206 4.74 17.19 -7.86
CA SER A 206 3.98 17.85 -8.94
C SER A 206 4.40 19.31 -9.11
N ILE A 207 4.59 20.02 -7.99
CA ILE A 207 5.05 21.41 -7.95
C ILE A 207 6.49 21.47 -8.46
N LEU A 208 7.36 20.59 -7.98
CA LEU A 208 8.76 20.53 -8.42
C LEU A 208 8.87 20.23 -9.91
N ARG A 209 8.05 19.32 -10.45
CA ARG A 209 7.96 19.05 -11.89
C ARG A 209 7.55 20.30 -12.67
N LYS A 210 6.48 20.98 -12.24
CA LYS A 210 6.02 22.22 -12.89
C LYS A 210 7.07 23.33 -12.84
N CYS A 211 7.78 23.47 -11.72
CA CYS A 211 8.91 24.40 -11.61
C CYS A 211 10.04 24.03 -12.59
N CYS A 212 10.38 22.74 -12.73
CA CYS A 212 11.36 22.28 -13.72
C CYS A 212 10.92 22.58 -15.16
N GLU A 213 9.63 22.47 -15.46
CA GLU A 213 9.07 22.81 -16.77
C GLU A 213 9.15 24.33 -17.04
N ILE A 214 8.77 25.17 -16.06
CA ILE A 214 8.86 26.65 -16.15
C ILE A 214 10.31 27.12 -16.29
N LEU A 215 11.24 26.53 -15.54
CA LEU A 215 12.67 26.84 -15.62
C LEU A 215 13.37 26.17 -16.81
N ASN A 216 12.68 25.28 -17.52
CA ASN A 216 13.17 24.50 -18.66
C ASN A 216 14.42 23.66 -18.30
N ILE A 217 14.34 22.93 -17.17
CA ILE A 217 15.36 21.99 -16.68
C ILE A 217 15.18 20.63 -17.36
N ARG A 218 15.75 20.48 -18.55
CA ARG A 218 15.50 19.32 -19.42
C ARG A 218 16.10 18.02 -18.89
N SER A 219 17.25 18.07 -18.22
CA SER A 219 17.95 16.89 -17.72
C SER A 219 17.19 16.13 -16.64
N LEU A 220 16.32 16.82 -15.88
CA LEU A 220 15.52 16.20 -14.82
C LEU A 220 14.21 15.58 -15.32
N LYS A 221 13.78 15.87 -16.57
CA LYS A 221 12.49 15.39 -17.09
C LYS A 221 12.35 13.85 -17.00
N PRO A 222 13.31 13.02 -17.45
CA PRO A 222 13.19 11.57 -17.33
C PRO A 222 13.08 11.09 -15.87
N THR A 223 13.81 11.73 -14.95
CA THR A 223 13.75 11.42 -13.52
C THR A 223 12.38 11.72 -12.94
N PHE A 224 11.82 12.90 -13.24
CA PHE A 224 10.47 13.25 -12.81
C PHE A 224 9.40 12.38 -13.46
N ASP A 225 9.58 11.92 -14.69
CA ASP A 225 8.64 10.99 -15.33
C ASP A 225 8.61 9.65 -14.58
N VAL A 226 9.76 9.11 -14.17
CA VAL A 226 9.84 7.89 -13.34
C VAL A 226 9.21 8.09 -11.96
N ILE A 227 9.56 9.20 -11.27
CA ILE A 227 9.00 9.52 -9.95
C ILE A 227 7.49 9.72 -10.02
N SER A 228 7.01 10.46 -11.03
CA SER A 228 5.57 10.69 -11.23
C SER A 228 4.83 9.39 -11.55
N ALA A 229 5.43 8.49 -12.33
CA ALA A 229 4.84 7.19 -12.61
C ALA A 229 4.71 6.33 -11.33
N TYR A 230 5.73 6.33 -10.48
CA TYR A 230 5.68 5.65 -9.18
C TYR A 230 4.58 6.21 -8.27
N TYR A 231 4.50 7.54 -8.10
CA TYR A 231 3.47 8.13 -7.25
C TYR A 231 2.07 7.99 -7.84
N SER A 232 1.93 8.10 -9.16
CA SER A 232 0.66 7.86 -9.87
C SER A 232 0.18 6.43 -9.65
N MET A 233 1.07 5.43 -9.77
CA MET A 233 0.74 4.02 -9.51
C MET A 233 0.22 3.82 -8.08
N ASN A 234 0.86 4.45 -7.09
CA ASN A 234 0.50 4.30 -5.68
C ASN A 234 -0.66 5.20 -5.21
N SER A 235 -1.05 6.21 -6.00
CA SER A 235 -2.12 7.16 -5.64
C SER A 235 -3.45 6.48 -5.30
N GLN A 236 -3.83 5.45 -6.08
CA GLN A 236 -5.03 4.65 -5.82
C GLN A 236 -4.98 3.96 -4.45
N ALA A 237 -3.81 3.45 -4.04
CA ALA A 237 -3.66 2.83 -2.73
C ALA A 237 -3.81 3.86 -1.61
N ILE A 238 -3.26 5.06 -1.78
CA ILE A 238 -3.36 6.14 -0.79
C ILE A 238 -4.80 6.59 -0.58
N THR A 239 -5.59 6.76 -1.65
CA THR A 239 -7.00 7.14 -1.50
C THR A 239 -7.82 6.05 -0.81
N GLN A 240 -7.59 4.78 -1.14
CA GLN A 240 -8.21 3.64 -0.46
C GLN A 240 -7.80 3.55 1.03
N ILE A 241 -6.52 3.77 1.36
CA ILE A 241 -6.05 3.83 2.75
C ILE A 241 -6.74 4.96 3.51
N ASN A 242 -6.84 6.16 2.93
CA ASN A 242 -7.51 7.30 3.58
C ASN A 242 -8.98 7.00 3.88
N LEU A 243 -9.71 6.44 2.91
CA LEU A 243 -11.10 6.02 3.11
C LEU A 243 -11.23 4.96 4.22
N GLN A 244 -10.39 3.93 4.21
CA GLN A 244 -10.39 2.89 5.23
C GLN A 244 -10.10 3.48 6.62
N ASN A 245 -9.12 4.37 6.74
CA ASN A 245 -8.79 5.02 8.01
C ASN A 245 -9.96 5.84 8.56
N ILE A 246 -10.65 6.60 7.70
CA ILE A 246 -11.82 7.40 8.08
C ILE A 246 -12.95 6.49 8.62
N ILE A 247 -13.30 5.42 7.91
CA ILE A 247 -14.37 4.51 8.35
C ILE A 247 -13.94 3.74 9.60
N ASN A 248 -12.67 3.36 9.71
CA ASN A 248 -12.12 2.69 10.89
C ASN A 248 -12.14 3.57 12.16
N GLU A 249 -12.32 4.90 12.07
CA GLU A 249 -12.49 5.76 13.26
C GLU A 249 -13.90 5.69 13.86
N VAL A 250 -14.87 5.10 13.14
CA VAL A 250 -16.27 5.13 13.54
C VAL A 250 -16.51 4.47 14.89
N ASN A 251 -17.32 5.15 15.70
CA ASN A 251 -17.83 4.73 16.99
C ASN A 251 -19.13 5.53 17.30
N PRO A 252 -19.86 5.22 18.39
CA PRO A 252 -21.13 5.89 18.68
C PRO A 252 -21.04 7.41 18.87
N SER A 253 -19.87 7.96 19.20
CA SER A 253 -19.70 9.40 19.47
C SER A 253 -19.39 10.25 18.25
N ASN A 254 -18.92 9.66 17.15
CA ASN A 254 -18.45 10.41 15.96
C ASN A 254 -19.11 9.98 14.64
N ILE A 255 -20.07 9.04 14.68
CA ILE A 255 -20.71 8.47 13.50
C ILE A 255 -21.31 9.54 12.57
N ASP A 256 -21.95 10.58 13.11
CA ASP A 256 -22.57 11.64 12.31
C ASP A 256 -21.53 12.55 11.64
N SER A 257 -20.38 12.77 12.30
CA SER A 257 -19.27 13.52 11.69
C SER A 257 -18.70 12.77 10.49
N ILE A 258 -18.43 11.47 10.66
CA ILE A 258 -17.89 10.63 9.58
C ILE A 258 -18.91 10.47 8.44
N PHE A 259 -20.20 10.35 8.77
CA PHE A 259 -21.28 10.37 7.77
C PHE A 259 -21.22 11.62 6.91
N ASN A 260 -21.10 12.81 7.52
CA ASN A 260 -21.01 14.07 6.79
C ASN A 260 -19.77 14.16 5.91
N GLU A 261 -18.61 13.68 6.39
CA GLU A 261 -17.38 13.61 5.59
C GLU A 261 -17.58 12.73 4.34
N ILE A 262 -18.17 11.54 4.49
CA ILE A 262 -18.37 10.60 3.37
C ILE A 262 -19.41 11.10 2.37
N VAL A 263 -20.53 11.68 2.82
CA VAL A 263 -21.59 12.16 1.92
C VAL A 263 -21.15 13.37 1.09
N GLN A 264 -20.21 14.17 1.58
CA GLN A 264 -19.63 15.29 0.82
C GLN A 264 -18.52 14.85 -0.14
N SER A 265 -18.04 13.62 -0.01
CA SER A 265 -16.94 13.07 -0.82
C SER A 265 -17.39 12.66 -2.23
N ASP A 266 -16.41 12.37 -3.09
CA ASP A 266 -16.63 11.79 -4.41
C ASP A 266 -17.02 10.31 -4.36
N TYR A 267 -16.84 9.61 -3.22
CA TYR A 267 -17.17 8.18 -3.08
C TYR A 267 -18.66 7.88 -3.20
N VAL A 268 -19.52 8.86 -2.94
CA VAL A 268 -20.97 8.73 -3.04
C VAL A 268 -21.55 9.26 -4.36
N LYS A 269 -20.70 9.87 -5.21
CA LYS A 269 -21.10 10.42 -6.51
C LYS A 269 -21.02 9.35 -7.58
N GLU A 270 -22.15 9.05 -8.22
CA GLU A 270 -22.25 7.96 -9.18
C GLU A 270 -21.30 8.12 -10.36
N GLU A 271 -21.17 9.33 -10.90
CA GLU A 271 -20.32 9.66 -12.03
C GLU A 271 -18.83 9.43 -11.77
N LYS A 272 -18.43 9.25 -10.51
CA LYS A 272 -17.04 8.96 -10.11
C LYS A 272 -16.72 7.47 -10.12
N GLY A 273 -17.72 6.58 -10.09
CA GLY A 273 -17.53 5.13 -10.18
C GLY A 273 -16.81 4.49 -8.98
N LEU A 274 -16.85 5.12 -7.79
CA LEU A 274 -16.07 4.73 -6.61
C LEU A 274 -16.83 3.86 -5.59
N PHE A 275 -18.06 3.43 -5.90
CA PHE A 275 -18.89 2.65 -4.97
C PHE A 275 -18.22 1.34 -4.51
N ASN A 276 -17.47 0.66 -5.37
CA ASN A 276 -16.78 -0.58 -4.97
C ASN A 276 -15.69 -0.35 -3.92
N ASP A 277 -14.97 0.77 -3.98
CA ASP A 277 -13.97 1.14 -2.97
C ASP A 277 -14.65 1.43 -1.63
N LEU A 278 -15.78 2.13 -1.66
CA LEU A 278 -16.61 2.41 -0.48
C LEU A 278 -17.15 1.12 0.16
N LEU A 279 -17.73 0.23 -0.64
CA LEU A 279 -18.24 -1.07 -0.21
C LEU A 279 -17.14 -1.95 0.39
N ASN A 280 -15.95 -1.95 -0.23
CA ASN A 280 -14.77 -2.62 0.29
C ASN A 280 -14.31 -2.06 1.64
N ALA A 281 -14.29 -0.74 1.79
CA ALA A 281 -13.90 -0.12 3.04
C ALA A 281 -14.90 -0.46 4.16
N PHE A 282 -16.20 -0.53 3.89
CA PHE A 282 -17.21 -0.98 4.87
C PHE A 282 -17.03 -2.43 5.30
N GLU A 283 -16.91 -3.36 4.34
CA GLU A 283 -16.73 -4.78 4.67
C GLU A 283 -15.41 -5.01 5.42
N THR A 284 -14.35 -4.29 5.03
CA THR A 284 -13.05 -4.36 5.70
C THR A 284 -13.14 -3.81 7.12
N SER A 285 -13.75 -2.62 7.30
CA SER A 285 -13.92 -1.99 8.61
C SER A 285 -14.72 -2.87 9.56
N PHE A 286 -15.79 -3.53 9.06
CA PHE A 286 -16.55 -4.51 9.82
C PHE A 286 -15.67 -5.67 10.34
N LYS A 287 -14.76 -6.18 9.50
CA LYS A 287 -13.85 -7.29 9.87
C LYS A 287 -12.76 -6.91 10.87
N VAL A 288 -12.36 -5.64 10.92
CA VAL A 288 -11.21 -5.20 11.73
C VAL A 288 -11.58 -4.39 12.96
N ARG A 289 -12.87 -4.05 13.13
CA ARG A 289 -13.40 -3.26 14.25
C ARG A 289 -14.33 -4.09 15.15
N PRO A 290 -13.86 -5.13 15.85
CA PRO A 290 -14.72 -6.06 16.58
C PRO A 290 -15.59 -5.43 17.67
N ARG A 291 -15.15 -4.34 18.30
CA ARG A 291 -15.96 -3.60 19.28
C ARG A 291 -16.99 -2.66 18.66
N PHE A 292 -16.74 -2.17 17.44
CA PHE A 292 -17.49 -1.08 16.82
C PHE A 292 -18.16 -1.49 15.50
N PHE A 293 -18.30 -2.79 15.23
CA PHE A 293 -18.91 -3.28 14.00
C PHE A 293 -20.36 -2.78 13.85
N GLU A 294 -21.09 -2.61 14.96
CA GLU A 294 -22.45 -2.06 14.97
C GLU A 294 -22.47 -0.61 14.46
N SER A 295 -21.50 0.21 14.87
CA SER A 295 -21.34 1.58 14.37
C SER A 295 -20.96 1.62 12.89
N VAL A 296 -20.17 0.65 12.41
CA VAL A 296 -19.87 0.50 10.96
C VAL A 296 -21.15 0.20 10.18
N ILE A 297 -22.00 -0.72 10.68
CA ILE A 297 -23.29 -1.05 10.05
C ILE A 297 -24.25 0.14 10.09
N GLU A 298 -24.34 0.85 11.21
CA GLU A 298 -25.20 2.04 11.33
C GLU A 298 -24.75 3.15 10.35
N LEU A 299 -23.44 3.35 10.18
CA LEU A 299 -22.90 4.32 9.23
C LEU A 299 -23.28 3.92 7.79
N PHE A 300 -23.16 2.62 7.46
CA PHE A 300 -23.59 2.08 6.18
C PHE A 300 -25.08 2.34 5.93
N VAL A 301 -25.95 2.07 6.92
CA VAL A 301 -27.40 2.31 6.84
C VAL A 301 -27.70 3.78 6.56
N LYS A 302 -27.04 4.71 7.28
CA LYS A 302 -27.20 6.15 7.07
C LYS A 302 -26.81 6.55 5.64
N ILE A 303 -25.68 6.05 5.12
CA ILE A 303 -25.23 6.35 3.75
C ILE A 303 -26.18 5.78 2.71
N HIS A 304 -26.56 4.51 2.84
CA HIS A 304 -27.50 3.85 1.93
C HIS A 304 -28.84 4.61 1.86
N ALA A 305 -29.39 5.00 3.01
CA ALA A 305 -30.61 5.80 3.10
C ALA A 305 -30.44 7.23 2.54
N SER A 306 -29.25 7.82 2.64
CA SER A 306 -29.00 9.16 2.09
C SER A 306 -28.92 9.16 0.56
N LEU A 307 -28.43 8.08 -0.03
CA LEU A 307 -28.22 7.99 -1.47
C LEU A 307 -29.51 7.73 -2.23
N ASN A 308 -30.45 6.95 -1.67
CA ASN A 308 -31.74 6.59 -2.28
C ASN A 308 -31.67 6.22 -3.78
N SER A 309 -30.52 5.73 -4.26
CA SER A 309 -30.28 5.44 -5.66
C SER A 309 -30.28 3.94 -5.89
N SER A 310 -31.03 3.49 -6.91
CA SER A 310 -30.98 2.11 -7.39
C SER A 310 -29.56 1.72 -7.80
N ASN A 311 -28.75 2.67 -8.25
CA ASN A 311 -27.38 2.45 -8.72
C ASN A 311 -26.41 2.06 -7.59
N PHE A 312 -26.48 2.70 -6.43
CA PHE A 312 -25.66 2.28 -5.28
C PHE A 312 -26.08 0.89 -4.78
N HIS A 313 -27.38 0.63 -4.68
CA HIS A 313 -27.90 -0.68 -4.27
C HIS A 313 -27.54 -1.79 -5.27
N ASN A 314 -27.65 -1.54 -6.59
CA ASN A 314 -27.19 -2.47 -7.62
C ASN A 314 -25.68 -2.73 -7.52
N SER A 315 -24.89 -1.69 -7.21
CA SER A 315 -23.45 -1.84 -6.98
C SER A 315 -23.14 -2.71 -5.76
N LEU A 316 -23.91 -2.57 -4.67
CA LEU A 316 -23.85 -3.46 -3.51
C LEU A 316 -24.15 -4.92 -3.88
N ILE A 317 -25.21 -5.18 -4.65
CA ILE A 317 -25.57 -6.54 -5.11
C ILE A 317 -24.43 -7.13 -5.97
N ASN A 318 -23.89 -6.35 -6.90
CA ASN A 318 -22.79 -6.78 -7.76
C ASN A 318 -21.51 -7.05 -6.95
N TYR A 319 -21.20 -6.18 -5.99
CA TYR A 319 -20.07 -6.32 -5.07
C TYR A 319 -20.17 -7.62 -4.26
N ILE A 320 -21.32 -7.87 -3.61
CA ILE A 320 -21.56 -9.11 -2.85
C ILE A 320 -21.47 -10.31 -3.78
N SER A 321 -22.12 -10.26 -4.95
CA SER A 321 -22.11 -11.36 -5.93
C SER A 321 -20.69 -11.74 -6.34
N GLN A 322 -19.84 -10.76 -6.64
CA GLN A 322 -18.46 -10.99 -7.03
C GLN A 322 -17.66 -11.67 -5.92
N ARG A 323 -17.79 -11.18 -4.69
CA ARG A 323 -17.10 -11.74 -3.52
C ARG A 323 -17.67 -13.10 -3.10
N TRP A 324 -18.95 -13.35 -3.37
CA TRP A 324 -19.61 -14.65 -3.18
C TRP A 324 -19.08 -15.71 -4.15
N LYS A 325 -18.92 -15.35 -5.44
CA LYS A 325 -18.28 -16.24 -6.45
C LYS A 325 -16.88 -16.67 -6.00
N ALA A 326 -16.15 -15.76 -5.36
CA ALA A 326 -14.80 -15.98 -4.83
C ALA A 326 -14.77 -16.63 -3.42
N ALA A 327 -15.90 -16.82 -2.74
CA ALA A 327 -15.98 -17.33 -1.36
C ALA A 327 -15.27 -16.46 -0.31
N VAL A 328 -15.20 -15.14 -0.53
CA VAL A 328 -14.40 -14.18 0.29
C VAL A 328 -15.22 -13.05 0.90
N ILE A 329 -16.55 -13.06 0.70
CA ILE A 329 -17.47 -12.11 1.32
C ILE A 329 -17.64 -12.45 2.81
N CYS A 330 -17.58 -11.43 3.67
CA CYS A 330 -17.89 -11.55 5.09
C CYS A 330 -19.41 -11.81 5.28
N LEU A 331 -19.78 -13.08 5.50
CA LEU A 331 -21.18 -13.46 5.68
C LEU A 331 -21.86 -12.79 6.90
N PRO A 332 -21.20 -12.57 8.06
CA PRO A 332 -21.76 -11.74 9.12
C PRO A 332 -22.17 -10.33 8.66
N PHE A 333 -21.33 -9.68 7.83
CA PHE A 333 -21.64 -8.37 7.26
C PHE A 333 -22.89 -8.44 6.38
N VAL A 334 -22.97 -9.41 5.46
CA VAL A 334 -24.17 -9.61 4.62
C VAL A 334 -25.41 -9.89 5.48
N ARG A 335 -25.28 -10.69 6.55
CA ARG A 335 -26.39 -11.00 7.46
C ARG A 335 -26.88 -9.76 8.21
N GLN A 336 -25.98 -8.87 8.62
CA GLN A 336 -26.35 -7.58 9.22
C GLN A 336 -27.10 -6.70 8.21
N LEU A 337 -26.64 -6.61 6.96
CA LEU A 337 -27.35 -5.85 5.92
C LEU A 337 -28.76 -6.40 5.65
N PHE A 338 -28.91 -7.73 5.62
CA PHE A 338 -30.22 -8.38 5.52
C PHE A 338 -31.11 -8.06 6.72
N TYR A 339 -30.59 -8.20 7.95
CA TYR A 339 -31.35 -7.90 9.17
C TYR A 339 -31.82 -6.44 9.24
N ARG A 340 -31.02 -5.50 8.73
CA ARG A 340 -31.38 -4.07 8.63
C ARG A 340 -32.32 -3.75 7.46
N GLY A 341 -32.75 -4.74 6.68
CA GLY A 341 -33.65 -4.56 5.53
C GLY A 341 -33.00 -3.91 4.32
N ILE A 342 -31.66 -3.83 4.27
CA ILE A 342 -30.94 -3.30 3.10
C ILE A 342 -30.96 -4.33 1.98
N LEU A 343 -30.84 -5.62 2.31
CA LEU A 343 -30.96 -6.73 1.38
C LEU A 343 -32.32 -7.41 1.58
N SER A 344 -32.99 -7.75 0.47
CA SER A 344 -34.25 -8.49 0.50
C SER A 344 -34.02 -10.01 0.54
N ASP A 345 -35.08 -10.76 0.81
CA ASP A 345 -35.07 -12.23 0.75
C ASP A 345 -34.70 -12.70 -0.67
N GLU A 346 -35.22 -12.05 -1.71
CA GLU A 346 -34.90 -12.34 -3.10
C GLU A 346 -33.40 -12.16 -3.39
N ASN A 347 -32.76 -11.14 -2.81
CA ASN A 347 -31.32 -10.97 -2.95
C ASN A 347 -30.56 -12.16 -2.35
N ILE A 348 -30.93 -12.61 -1.15
CA ILE A 348 -30.29 -13.76 -0.50
C ILE A 348 -30.51 -15.03 -1.34
N GLN A 349 -31.74 -15.29 -1.79
CA GLN A 349 -32.04 -16.44 -2.66
C GLN A 349 -31.21 -16.40 -3.96
N GLN A 350 -31.02 -15.22 -4.54
CA GLN A 350 -30.17 -15.05 -5.72
C GLN A 350 -28.71 -15.41 -5.42
N PHE A 351 -28.16 -14.92 -4.30
CA PHE A 351 -26.80 -15.25 -3.88
C PHE A 351 -26.60 -16.75 -3.62
N MET A 352 -27.57 -17.41 -2.99
CA MET A 352 -27.53 -18.87 -2.72
C MET A 352 -27.46 -19.71 -3.99
N LYS A 353 -28.00 -19.22 -5.11
CA LYS A 353 -27.96 -19.89 -6.42
C LYS A 353 -26.62 -19.69 -7.15
N ILE A 354 -25.76 -18.78 -6.69
CA ILE A 354 -24.47 -18.53 -7.30
C ILE A 354 -23.56 -19.73 -7.11
N LYS A 355 -23.11 -20.32 -8.22
CA LYS A 355 -22.04 -21.31 -8.20
C LYS A 355 -20.76 -20.64 -7.71
N VAL A 356 -20.32 -21.00 -6.50
CA VAL A 356 -19.02 -20.61 -5.96
C VAL A 356 -17.91 -21.28 -6.78
N PHE A 357 -16.76 -20.62 -6.87
CA PHE A 357 -15.56 -21.18 -7.49
C PHE A 357 -15.30 -22.64 -7.08
N ASN A 358 -14.84 -23.44 -8.04
CA ASN A 358 -14.53 -24.84 -7.83
C ASN A 358 -13.03 -25.11 -7.97
N ALA A 359 -12.39 -25.38 -6.83
CA ALA A 359 -10.97 -25.70 -6.71
C ALA A 359 -10.64 -27.17 -7.03
N GLU A 360 -11.36 -27.80 -7.96
CA GLU A 360 -11.07 -29.19 -8.41
C GLU A 360 -9.60 -29.40 -8.81
N TYR A 361 -8.91 -28.31 -9.18
CA TYR A 361 -7.54 -28.32 -9.69
C TYR A 361 -6.60 -27.34 -8.96
N CYS A 362 -7.00 -26.85 -7.78
CA CYS A 362 -6.20 -25.89 -7.00
C CYS A 362 -5.69 -26.50 -5.70
N GLU A 363 -4.73 -25.80 -5.09
CA GLU A 363 -4.12 -26.12 -3.80
C GLU A 363 -5.17 -26.43 -2.72
N TYR A 364 -4.83 -27.34 -1.79
CA TYR A 364 -5.68 -27.78 -0.67
C TYR A 364 -6.33 -26.61 0.11
N THR A 365 -5.62 -25.48 0.20
CA THR A 365 -6.04 -24.21 0.80
C THR A 365 -7.35 -23.67 0.19
N PHE A 366 -7.50 -23.62 -1.13
CA PHE A 366 -8.70 -23.09 -1.78
C PHE A 366 -9.94 -23.96 -1.55
N ASN A 367 -9.77 -25.28 -1.52
CA ASN A 367 -10.86 -26.19 -1.18
C ASN A 367 -11.31 -26.01 0.28
N MET A 368 -10.36 -25.77 1.19
CA MET A 368 -10.68 -25.44 2.58
C MET A 368 -11.48 -24.14 2.69
N ILE A 369 -11.02 -23.05 2.04
CA ILE A 369 -11.72 -21.75 2.02
C ILE A 369 -13.16 -21.90 1.52
N LYS A 370 -13.35 -22.58 0.37
CA LYS A 370 -14.67 -22.87 -0.19
C LYS A 370 -15.56 -23.62 0.79
N ASN A 371 -15.06 -24.69 1.40
CA ASN A 371 -15.85 -25.50 2.32
C ASN A 371 -16.21 -24.73 3.59
N LEU A 372 -15.27 -23.95 4.15
CA LEU A 372 -15.55 -23.04 5.27
C LEU A 372 -16.64 -22.03 4.92
N PHE A 373 -16.56 -21.44 3.73
CA PHE A 373 -17.56 -20.49 3.24
C PHE A 373 -18.96 -21.13 3.12
N LEU A 374 -19.06 -22.31 2.49
CA LEU A 374 -20.34 -23.04 2.36
C LEU A 374 -20.94 -23.40 3.73
N ASN A 375 -20.11 -23.79 4.70
CA ASN A 375 -20.58 -24.07 6.06
C ASN A 375 -21.02 -22.80 6.80
N ASN A 376 -20.33 -21.68 6.58
CA ASN A 376 -20.75 -20.39 7.13
C ASN A 376 -22.06 -19.92 6.50
N ILE A 377 -22.33 -20.19 5.22
CA ILE A 377 -23.65 -19.91 4.61
C ILE A 377 -24.76 -20.61 5.39
N ILE A 378 -24.58 -21.90 5.67
CA ILE A 378 -25.55 -22.70 6.45
C ILE A 378 -25.75 -22.10 7.86
N THR A 379 -24.70 -21.53 8.44
CA THR A 379 -24.75 -20.94 9.79
C THR A 379 -25.48 -19.59 9.79
N TYR A 380 -25.06 -18.64 8.94
CA TYR A 380 -25.59 -17.27 8.95
C TYR A 380 -26.96 -17.12 8.26
N PHE A 381 -27.30 -18.08 7.38
CA PHE A 381 -28.57 -18.11 6.65
C PHE A 381 -29.25 -19.47 6.81
N ALA A 382 -29.27 -19.99 8.05
CA ALA A 382 -29.81 -21.30 8.39
C ALA A 382 -31.25 -21.49 7.89
N ARG A 383 -32.14 -20.52 8.11
CA ARG A 383 -33.54 -20.61 7.66
C ARG A 383 -33.64 -20.75 6.14
N HIS A 384 -32.95 -19.89 5.39
CA HIS A 384 -32.95 -19.93 3.93
C HIS A 384 -32.36 -21.25 3.41
N SER A 385 -31.29 -21.75 4.06
CA SER A 385 -30.68 -23.04 3.71
C SER A 385 -31.64 -24.21 3.94
N PHE A 386 -32.42 -24.16 5.01
CA PHE A 386 -33.45 -25.15 5.33
C PHE A 386 -34.59 -25.15 4.30
N ASP A 387 -35.04 -23.96 3.93
CA ASP A 387 -36.15 -23.77 2.98
C ASP A 387 -35.74 -24.19 1.55
N ILE A 388 -34.46 -24.06 1.19
CA ILE A 388 -33.91 -24.52 -0.10
C ILE A 388 -33.78 -26.04 -0.15
N ASP A 389 -33.09 -26.66 0.82
CA ASP A 389 -32.86 -28.11 0.84
C ASP A 389 -32.78 -28.66 2.27
N GLN A 390 -33.95 -28.96 2.82
CA GLN A 390 -34.12 -29.52 4.14
C GLN A 390 -33.33 -30.83 4.35
N GLN A 391 -33.24 -31.68 3.33
CA GLN A 391 -32.56 -32.98 3.45
C GLN A 391 -31.04 -32.80 3.47
N ALA A 392 -30.48 -31.97 2.59
CA ALA A 392 -29.06 -31.64 2.60
C ALA A 392 -28.67 -30.96 3.91
N MET A 393 -29.50 -30.06 4.44
CA MET A 393 -29.24 -29.43 5.73
C MET A 393 -29.26 -30.45 6.88
N LYS A 394 -30.26 -31.33 6.96
CA LYS A 394 -30.31 -32.41 7.97
C LYS A 394 -29.10 -33.34 7.86
N LYS A 395 -28.65 -33.66 6.64
CA LYS A 395 -27.44 -34.46 6.40
C LYS A 395 -26.16 -33.72 6.82
N ALA A 396 -26.08 -32.42 6.57
CA ALA A 396 -24.97 -31.59 7.01
C ALA A 396 -24.90 -31.54 8.55
N ILE A 397 -26.05 -31.43 9.22
CA ILE A 397 -26.16 -31.39 10.70
C ILE A 397 -25.79 -32.74 11.33
N SER A 398 -26.21 -33.85 10.72
CA SER A 398 -26.01 -35.21 11.26
C SER A 398 -24.69 -35.88 10.86
N GLY A 399 -23.89 -35.25 10.00
CA GLY A 399 -22.69 -35.86 9.42
C GLY A 399 -21.55 -36.07 10.43
N LYS A 400 -20.91 -37.25 10.43
CA LYS A 400 -19.68 -37.50 11.21
C LYS A 400 -18.47 -36.65 10.75
N ASN A 401 -18.54 -35.99 9.60
CA ASN A 401 -17.48 -35.10 9.10
C ASN A 401 -17.47 -33.72 9.77
N CYS A 402 -18.50 -33.34 10.53
CA CYS A 402 -18.51 -32.12 11.36
C CYS A 402 -17.38 -32.13 12.41
N TYR A 403 -16.96 -33.33 12.83
CA TYR A 403 -15.94 -33.56 13.86
C TYR A 403 -14.50 -33.46 13.33
N ASN A 404 -14.25 -33.73 12.04
CA ASN A 404 -12.88 -33.83 11.49
C ASN A 404 -12.21 -32.47 11.19
N PHE A 405 -12.97 -31.37 11.21
CA PHE A 405 -12.46 -30.01 10.97
C PHE A 405 -12.68 -29.06 12.16
N GLY A 406 -13.06 -29.59 13.32
CA GLY A 406 -13.27 -28.78 14.54
C GLY A 406 -14.34 -27.69 14.37
N MET A 407 -15.49 -28.02 13.77
CA MET A 407 -16.54 -27.05 13.40
C MET A 407 -17.79 -27.17 14.30
N PRO A 408 -17.96 -26.28 15.31
CA PRO A 408 -19.08 -26.33 16.26
C PRO A 408 -20.47 -25.94 15.72
N SER A 409 -20.62 -25.54 14.44
CA SER A 409 -21.88 -24.98 13.86
C SER A 409 -23.01 -25.97 13.93
N MET A 410 -22.68 -27.23 13.67
CA MET A 410 -23.68 -28.25 13.43
C MET A 410 -24.29 -28.79 14.71
N ASN A 411 -23.60 -28.67 15.86
CA ASN A 411 -24.15 -29.08 17.15
C ASN A 411 -25.16 -28.06 17.70
N LEU A 412 -24.89 -26.76 17.58
CA LEU A 412 -25.87 -25.71 17.91
C LEU A 412 -27.08 -25.82 16.98
N LEU A 413 -26.88 -25.95 15.66
CA LEU A 413 -27.97 -26.18 14.71
C LEU A 413 -28.76 -27.48 14.96
N ALA A 414 -28.15 -28.51 15.57
CA ALA A 414 -28.83 -29.76 15.92
C ALA A 414 -29.85 -29.61 17.06
N GLU A 415 -29.69 -28.61 17.92
CA GLU A 415 -30.66 -28.28 18.98
C GLU A 415 -31.93 -27.63 18.39
N TYR A 416 -31.80 -26.91 17.27
CA TYR A 416 -32.90 -26.23 16.60
C TYR A 416 -33.60 -27.18 15.60
N LYS A 417 -34.41 -28.11 16.12
CA LYS A 417 -35.09 -29.21 15.39
C LYS A 417 -36.25 -28.80 14.45
N GLY A 418 -36.25 -27.59 13.90
CA GLY A 418 -37.20 -27.21 12.85
C GLY A 418 -38.57 -26.69 13.32
N GLU A 419 -38.68 -26.18 14.55
CA GLU A 419 -39.81 -25.35 14.98
C GLU A 419 -39.50 -23.87 14.72
N ASP A 420 -40.50 -23.05 14.39
CA ASP A 420 -40.27 -21.64 14.02
C ASP A 420 -39.66 -20.80 15.17
N ASP A 421 -40.07 -21.05 16.42
CA ASP A 421 -39.54 -20.36 17.61
C ASP A 421 -38.05 -20.64 17.83
N ASN A 422 -37.61 -21.86 17.50
CA ASN A 422 -36.22 -22.28 17.58
C ASN A 422 -35.35 -21.52 16.57
N PHE A 423 -35.82 -21.35 15.33
CA PHE A 423 -35.10 -20.52 14.35
C PHE A 423 -34.98 -19.06 14.77
N LYS A 424 -36.05 -18.49 15.33
CA LYS A 424 -36.04 -17.08 15.77
C LYS A 424 -34.96 -16.82 16.83
N SER A 425 -34.89 -17.66 17.86
CA SER A 425 -33.87 -17.53 18.91
C SER A 425 -32.44 -17.70 18.38
N PHE A 426 -32.24 -18.63 17.44
CA PHE A 426 -30.96 -18.79 16.75
C PHE A 426 -30.58 -17.56 15.94
N GLU A 427 -31.52 -17.00 15.19
CA GLU A 427 -31.30 -15.79 14.38
C GLU A 427 -30.94 -14.58 15.25
N GLU A 428 -31.57 -14.42 16.42
CA GLU A 428 -31.22 -13.38 17.40
C GLU A 428 -29.75 -13.53 17.86
N CYS A 429 -29.30 -14.76 18.14
CA CYS A 429 -27.90 -15.02 18.48
C CYS A 429 -26.94 -14.74 17.31
N VAL A 430 -27.33 -15.10 16.08
CA VAL A 430 -26.56 -14.80 14.87
C VAL A 430 -26.42 -13.30 14.67
N ILE A 431 -27.46 -12.51 14.97
CA ILE A 431 -27.44 -11.04 14.83
C ILE A 431 -26.62 -10.38 15.95
N LEU A 432 -26.63 -10.93 17.17
CA LEU A 432 -25.83 -10.41 18.27
C LEU A 432 -24.33 -10.41 17.95
N GLY A 433 -23.86 -11.44 17.23
CA GLY A 433 -22.49 -11.52 16.71
C GLY A 433 -21.38 -11.75 17.75
N HIS A 434 -21.77 -11.85 19.02
CA HIS A 434 -20.94 -12.30 20.11
C HIS A 434 -21.73 -13.21 21.04
N ARG A 435 -21.05 -13.90 21.96
CA ARG A 435 -21.70 -14.73 23.00
C ARG A 435 -22.78 -13.95 23.78
N PRO A 436 -24.02 -14.47 23.92
CA PRO A 436 -25.10 -13.86 24.71
C PRO A 436 -24.89 -14.10 26.20
N ASP A 437 -23.82 -13.53 26.75
CA ASP A 437 -23.41 -13.66 28.14
C ASP A 437 -23.24 -12.26 28.76
N ASN A 438 -23.69 -12.07 30.01
CA ASN A 438 -23.69 -10.77 30.67
C ASN A 438 -22.26 -10.26 30.95
N ILE A 439 -21.32 -11.16 31.28
CA ILE A 439 -19.90 -10.82 31.47
C ILE A 439 -19.30 -10.42 30.13
N VAL A 440 -19.57 -11.18 29.07
CA VAL A 440 -19.13 -10.84 27.70
C VAL A 440 -19.68 -9.49 27.27
N THR A 441 -20.96 -9.22 27.54
CA THR A 441 -21.63 -7.96 27.21
C THR A 441 -21.02 -6.78 27.97
N ALA A 442 -20.73 -6.94 29.27
CA ALA A 442 -20.05 -5.93 30.06
C ALA A 442 -18.64 -5.63 29.53
N ILE A 443 -17.87 -6.66 29.17
CA ILE A 443 -16.54 -6.50 28.56
C ILE A 443 -16.65 -5.82 27.19
N PHE A 444 -17.56 -6.26 26.32
CA PHE A 444 -17.77 -5.68 24.98
C PHE A 444 -18.10 -4.17 25.05
N LYS A 445 -18.94 -3.78 26.02
CA LYS A 445 -19.30 -2.38 26.28
C LYS A 445 -18.25 -1.59 27.07
N ASP A 446 -17.22 -2.26 27.58
CA ASP A 446 -16.19 -1.70 28.47
C ASP A 446 -16.78 -1.11 29.76
N ASP A 447 -17.81 -1.78 30.28
CA ASP A 447 -18.52 -1.46 31.51
C ASP A 447 -17.94 -2.25 32.69
N ALA A 448 -16.88 -1.70 33.28
CA ALA A 448 -16.17 -2.30 34.40
C ALA A 448 -17.03 -2.40 35.68
N ASP A 449 -17.99 -1.49 35.87
CA ASP A 449 -18.86 -1.48 37.03
C ASP A 449 -19.83 -2.66 37.00
N THR A 450 -20.49 -2.89 35.86
CA THR A 450 -21.36 -4.06 35.66
C THR A 450 -20.55 -5.36 35.76
N LEU A 451 -19.34 -5.39 35.19
CA LEU A 451 -18.44 -6.55 35.29
C LEU A 451 -18.10 -6.88 36.75
N HIS A 452 -17.70 -5.87 37.53
CA HIS A 452 -17.38 -6.01 38.94
C HIS A 452 -18.59 -6.49 39.76
N GLN A 453 -19.79 -5.94 39.49
CA GLN A 453 -21.01 -6.36 40.16
C GLN A 453 -21.32 -7.84 39.91
N ILE A 454 -21.24 -8.31 38.65
CA ILE A 454 -21.51 -9.70 38.30
C ILE A 454 -20.53 -10.66 38.99
N ILE A 455 -19.23 -10.32 38.97
CA ILE A 455 -18.18 -11.15 39.58
C ILE A 455 -18.34 -11.19 41.11
N SER A 456 -18.62 -10.04 41.75
CA SER A 456 -18.76 -9.95 43.21
C SER A 456 -19.95 -10.75 43.75
N MET A 457 -20.97 -11.01 42.93
CA MET A 457 -22.11 -11.87 43.29
C MET A 457 -21.77 -13.37 43.27
N GLN A 458 -20.57 -13.76 42.81
CA GLN A 458 -20.14 -15.15 42.66
C GLN A 458 -18.87 -15.39 43.51
N PRO A 459 -19.00 -15.88 44.76
CA PRO A 459 -17.88 -16.00 45.70
C PRO A 459 -16.71 -16.85 45.20
N ASP A 460 -17.00 -17.88 44.40
CA ASP A 460 -16.01 -18.82 43.85
C ASP A 460 -15.74 -18.56 42.36
N PHE A 461 -15.93 -17.31 41.90
CA PHE A 461 -15.72 -16.98 40.50
C PHE A 461 -14.26 -17.14 40.08
N ASN A 462 -14.00 -18.03 39.13
CA ASN A 462 -12.67 -18.19 38.56
C ASN A 462 -12.44 -17.11 37.48
N LEU A 463 -11.64 -16.09 37.80
CA LEU A 463 -11.26 -15.02 36.86
C LEU A 463 -10.48 -15.51 35.63
N ASN A 464 -9.79 -16.65 35.76
CA ASN A 464 -9.08 -17.31 34.65
C ASN A 464 -9.94 -18.34 33.92
N LYS A 465 -11.25 -18.40 34.21
CA LYS A 465 -12.17 -19.25 33.46
C LYS A 465 -12.08 -18.90 31.99
N LYS A 466 -11.83 -19.92 31.17
CA LYS A 466 -11.96 -19.81 29.72
C LYS A 466 -13.42 -20.00 29.34
N LEU A 467 -13.96 -19.06 28.58
CA LEU A 467 -15.23 -19.18 27.91
C LEU A 467 -15.09 -20.27 26.85
N PRO A 468 -16.05 -21.21 26.74
CA PRO A 468 -15.98 -22.27 25.74
C PRO A 468 -16.04 -21.69 24.32
N ALA A 469 -15.65 -22.53 23.36
CA ALA A 469 -15.77 -22.19 21.96
C ALA A 469 -17.22 -21.80 21.61
N TYR A 470 -17.41 -20.70 20.87
CA TYR A 470 -18.72 -20.22 20.45
C TYR A 470 -18.68 -19.84 18.99
N ILE A 471 -19.44 -20.55 18.17
CA ILE A 471 -19.29 -20.43 16.72
C ILE A 471 -19.94 -19.20 16.12
N LEU A 472 -20.94 -18.62 16.81
CA LEU A 472 -21.62 -17.42 16.34
C LEU A 472 -20.85 -16.13 16.66
N ASP A 473 -19.67 -16.22 17.30
CA ASP A 473 -18.76 -15.08 17.34
C ASP A 473 -18.32 -14.74 15.91
N TYR A 474 -18.49 -13.48 15.52
CA TYR A 474 -18.13 -13.03 14.17
C TYR A 474 -16.64 -13.14 13.85
N TYR A 475 -15.79 -13.17 14.89
CA TYR A 475 -14.35 -13.10 14.77
C TYR A 475 -13.71 -14.43 15.15
N ASP A 476 -13.04 -15.07 14.19
CA ASP A 476 -12.40 -16.37 14.37
C ASP A 476 -11.36 -16.38 15.51
N ASP A 477 -10.74 -15.24 15.81
CA ASP A 477 -9.72 -15.09 16.85
C ASP A 477 -10.24 -15.39 18.27
N ILE A 478 -11.55 -15.28 18.49
CA ILE A 478 -12.21 -15.52 19.78
C ILE A 478 -13.25 -16.66 19.74
N LYS A 479 -13.37 -17.37 18.61
CA LYS A 479 -14.29 -18.51 18.46
C LYS A 479 -13.90 -19.72 19.30
N ASN A 480 -12.61 -19.90 19.55
CA ASN A 480 -12.09 -20.95 20.42
C ASN A 480 -12.17 -20.53 21.90
N GLU A 481 -11.62 -21.33 22.80
CA GLU A 481 -11.55 -20.99 24.21
C GLU A 481 -10.80 -19.67 24.46
N VAL A 482 -11.43 -18.75 25.18
CA VAL A 482 -10.89 -17.41 25.47
C VAL A 482 -11.18 -17.00 26.91
N SER A 483 -10.19 -16.46 27.62
CA SER A 483 -10.36 -15.92 28.98
C SER A 483 -10.96 -14.52 28.97
N LEU A 484 -11.44 -14.06 30.13
CA LEU A 484 -12.02 -12.72 30.28
C LEU A 484 -11.01 -11.60 29.99
N VAL A 485 -9.75 -11.78 30.41
CA VAL A 485 -8.70 -10.78 30.19
C VAL A 485 -8.24 -10.74 28.73
N GLU A 486 -8.17 -11.89 28.05
CA GLU A 486 -7.95 -11.95 26.61
C GLU A 486 -9.08 -11.27 25.84
N LEU A 487 -10.34 -11.48 26.26
CA LEU A 487 -11.50 -10.84 25.65
C LEU A 487 -11.49 -9.32 25.83
N ALA A 488 -11.12 -8.84 27.02
CA ALA A 488 -10.94 -7.41 27.28
C ALA A 488 -9.82 -6.80 26.43
N CYS A 489 -8.71 -7.54 26.24
CA CYS A 489 -7.65 -7.14 25.31
C CYS A 489 -8.15 -7.06 23.86
N PHE A 490 -8.89 -8.08 23.41
CA PHE A 490 -9.40 -8.18 22.04
C PHE A 490 -10.37 -7.06 21.67
N TYR A 491 -11.29 -6.71 22.57
CA TYR A 491 -12.20 -5.59 22.34
C TYR A 491 -11.59 -4.22 22.64
N GLY A 492 -10.36 -4.17 23.16
CA GLY A 492 -9.74 -2.91 23.58
C GLY A 492 -10.47 -2.25 24.76
N SER A 493 -11.11 -3.06 25.60
CA SER A 493 -11.93 -2.63 26.75
C SER A 493 -11.04 -2.32 27.94
N VAL A 494 -10.50 -1.09 27.92
CA VAL A 494 -9.41 -0.68 28.82
C VAL A 494 -9.83 -0.61 30.28
N ASN A 495 -11.10 -0.28 30.57
CA ASN A 495 -11.59 -0.20 31.94
C ASN A 495 -11.78 -1.60 32.52
N CYS A 496 -12.42 -2.49 31.77
CA CYS A 496 -12.57 -3.89 32.16
C CYS A 496 -11.21 -4.58 32.29
N PHE A 497 -10.27 -4.32 31.37
CA PHE A 497 -8.91 -4.85 31.44
C PHE A 497 -8.17 -4.38 32.71
N LYS A 498 -8.23 -3.08 33.03
CA LYS A 498 -7.61 -2.54 34.26
C LYS A 498 -8.21 -3.18 35.50
N PHE A 499 -9.53 -3.33 35.56
CA PHE A 499 -10.22 -4.00 36.66
C PHE A 499 -9.71 -5.43 36.87
N LEU A 500 -9.60 -6.23 35.79
CA LEU A 500 -9.09 -7.59 35.84
C LEU A 500 -7.61 -7.63 36.22
N LEU A 501 -6.79 -6.73 35.68
CA LEU A 501 -5.34 -6.67 35.95
C LEU A 501 -4.98 -6.36 37.41
N LEU A 502 -5.91 -5.75 38.17
CA LEU A 502 -5.73 -5.51 39.61
C LEU A 502 -5.82 -6.77 40.46
N GLN A 503 -6.41 -7.85 39.92
CA GLN A 503 -6.57 -9.11 40.64
C GLN A 503 -5.29 -9.95 40.52
N PRO A 504 -4.65 -10.36 41.63
CA PRO A 504 -3.33 -11.00 41.59
C PRO A 504 -3.31 -12.37 40.90
N GLU A 505 -4.46 -13.05 40.86
CA GLU A 505 -4.62 -14.36 40.23
C GLU A 505 -4.77 -14.32 38.71
N VAL A 506 -5.02 -13.16 38.08
CA VAL A 506 -5.30 -13.08 36.64
C VAL A 506 -4.06 -13.40 35.79
N ASP A 507 -4.17 -14.42 34.95
CA ASP A 507 -3.13 -14.83 34.01
C ASP A 507 -3.21 -14.03 32.70
N ILE A 508 -2.16 -13.26 32.43
CA ILE A 508 -2.03 -12.40 31.25
C ILE A 508 -1.02 -12.93 30.22
N SER A 509 -0.47 -14.13 30.44
CA SER A 509 0.64 -14.69 29.66
C SER A 509 0.33 -14.86 28.17
N THR A 510 -0.95 -14.98 27.81
CA THR A 510 -1.42 -15.19 26.42
C THR A 510 -2.09 -13.96 25.80
N CYS A 511 -2.14 -12.82 26.51
CA CYS A 511 -2.85 -11.62 26.06
C CYS A 511 -2.23 -10.91 24.83
N GLN A 512 -0.96 -11.17 24.51
CA GLN A 512 -0.19 -10.43 23.50
C GLN A 512 -0.90 -10.29 22.13
N ARG A 513 -1.37 -11.39 21.55
CA ARG A 513 -2.06 -11.37 20.23
C ARG A 513 -3.40 -10.64 20.28
N PHE A 514 -4.11 -10.74 21.40
CA PHE A 514 -5.42 -10.11 21.59
C PHE A 514 -5.28 -8.61 21.81
N ALA A 515 -4.27 -8.17 22.55
CA ALA A 515 -3.99 -6.75 22.75
C ALA A 515 -3.59 -6.06 21.43
N ILE A 516 -2.81 -6.74 20.59
CA ILE A 516 -2.46 -6.25 19.26
C ILE A 516 -3.69 -6.23 18.35
N ALA A 517 -4.55 -7.26 18.40
CA ALA A 517 -5.81 -7.28 17.65
C ALA A 517 -6.77 -6.15 18.07
N GLY A 518 -6.88 -5.86 19.37
CA GLY A 518 -7.74 -4.80 19.90
C GLY A 518 -7.21 -3.38 19.66
N GLY A 519 -5.91 -3.24 19.39
CA GLY A 519 -5.31 -1.96 18.99
C GLY A 519 -5.22 -0.88 20.08
N ASN A 520 -5.56 -1.21 21.33
CA ASN A 520 -5.53 -0.24 22.42
C ASN A 520 -4.08 -0.07 22.95
N THR A 521 -3.47 1.07 22.64
CA THR A 521 -2.08 1.37 23.01
C THR A 521 -1.84 1.41 24.53
N GLU A 522 -2.87 1.73 25.33
CA GLU A 522 -2.77 1.69 26.79
C GLU A 522 -2.72 0.24 27.30
N ILE A 523 -3.53 -0.67 26.76
CA ILE A 523 -3.46 -2.11 27.11
C ILE A 523 -2.07 -2.66 26.75
N ILE A 524 -1.57 -2.37 25.54
CA ILE A 524 -0.25 -2.82 25.08
C ILE A 524 0.85 -2.35 26.04
N ARG A 525 0.86 -1.07 26.42
CA ARG A 525 1.83 -0.50 27.39
C ARG A 525 1.74 -1.14 28.77
N ASN A 526 0.53 -1.46 29.24
CA ASN A 526 0.35 -2.13 30.53
C ASN A 526 0.91 -3.56 30.51
N LEU A 527 0.71 -4.30 29.42
CA LEU A 527 1.31 -5.64 29.24
C LEU A 527 2.83 -5.57 29.11
N GLU A 528 3.37 -4.61 28.38
CA GLU A 528 4.83 -4.39 28.25
C GLU A 528 5.48 -4.14 29.63
N ARG A 529 4.86 -3.32 30.49
CA ARG A 529 5.32 -3.09 31.88
C ARG A 529 5.29 -4.34 32.74
N LYS A 530 4.51 -5.35 32.36
CA LYS A 530 4.45 -6.67 33.00
C LYS A 530 5.39 -7.69 32.34
N ASN A 531 6.32 -7.23 31.51
CA ASN A 531 7.30 -8.03 30.76
C ASN A 531 6.69 -9.00 29.74
N ILE A 532 5.50 -8.69 29.21
CA ILE A 532 4.94 -9.41 28.06
C ILE A 532 5.59 -8.90 26.78
N THR A 533 6.05 -9.82 25.92
CA THR A 533 6.75 -9.51 24.66
C THR A 533 5.83 -9.69 23.45
N PHE A 534 6.13 -9.03 22.33
CA PHE A 534 5.27 -9.02 21.13
C PHE A 534 5.96 -9.52 19.84
N HIS A 535 7.06 -10.28 19.95
CA HIS A 535 7.92 -10.67 18.83
C HIS A 535 7.21 -11.31 17.62
N ASP A 536 6.09 -12.01 17.84
CA ASP A 536 5.42 -12.80 16.80
C ASP A 536 3.98 -12.33 16.52
N THR A 537 3.72 -11.03 16.68
CA THR A 537 2.36 -10.45 16.57
C THR A 537 2.17 -9.51 15.37
N PHE A 538 3.13 -9.47 14.45
CA PHE A 538 3.07 -8.64 13.24
C PHE A 538 1.79 -8.90 12.43
N THR A 539 1.45 -10.17 12.22
CA THR A 539 0.26 -10.57 11.45
C THR A 539 -1.03 -10.11 12.10
N ASN A 540 -1.13 -10.10 13.44
CA ASN A 540 -2.29 -9.55 14.15
C ASN A 540 -2.45 -8.05 13.86
N SER A 541 -1.35 -7.28 13.92
CA SER A 541 -1.41 -5.83 13.61
C SER A 541 -1.81 -5.58 12.15
N ILE A 542 -1.38 -6.44 11.22
CA ILE A 542 -1.75 -6.37 9.81
C ILE A 542 -3.23 -6.73 9.62
N LYS A 543 -3.67 -7.86 10.20
CA LYS A 543 -5.05 -8.37 10.10
C LYS A 543 -6.07 -7.36 10.61
N PHE A 544 -5.78 -6.68 11.71
CA PHE A 544 -6.67 -5.71 12.35
C PHE A 544 -6.39 -4.25 11.94
N HIS A 545 -5.58 -4.03 10.91
CA HIS A 545 -5.34 -2.71 10.30
C HIS A 545 -4.71 -1.68 11.24
N HIS A 546 -3.97 -2.13 12.26
CA HIS A 546 -3.28 -1.25 13.22
C HIS A 546 -1.89 -0.86 12.71
N TYR A 547 -1.83 -0.03 11.68
CA TYR A 547 -0.56 0.34 11.02
C TYR A 547 0.48 0.96 11.96
N ASP A 548 0.07 1.81 12.89
CA ASP A 548 1.01 2.43 13.85
C ASP A 548 1.60 1.39 14.81
N ILE A 549 0.79 0.41 15.23
CA ILE A 549 1.26 -0.72 16.04
C ILE A 549 2.18 -1.61 15.21
N PHE A 550 1.85 -1.88 13.95
CA PHE A 550 2.73 -2.60 13.03
C PHE A 550 4.10 -1.91 12.91
N ARG A 551 4.13 -0.59 12.69
CA ARG A 551 5.36 0.21 12.66
C ARG A 551 6.14 0.11 13.96
N TRP A 552 5.46 0.25 15.09
CA TRP A 552 6.07 0.11 16.42
C TRP A 552 6.67 -1.29 16.61
N LEU A 553 5.97 -2.36 16.21
CA LEU A 553 6.48 -3.73 16.28
C LEU A 553 7.75 -3.88 15.43
N VAL A 554 7.77 -3.33 14.21
CA VAL A 554 8.95 -3.43 13.31
C VAL A 554 10.14 -2.70 13.90
N MET A 555 9.93 -1.54 14.51
CA MET A 555 11.01 -0.74 15.13
C MET A 555 11.61 -1.40 16.38
N ASN A 556 10.80 -2.10 17.18
CA ASN A 556 11.24 -2.66 18.47
C ASN A 556 11.64 -4.15 18.40
N TYR A 557 11.04 -4.91 17.49
CA TYR A 557 11.20 -6.36 17.42
C TYR A 557 11.71 -6.87 16.05
N GLY A 558 11.96 -5.98 15.08
CA GLY A 558 12.55 -6.33 13.79
C GLY A 558 14.02 -6.79 13.87
N PRO A 559 14.58 -7.36 12.79
CA PRO A 559 14.04 -7.49 11.44
C PRO A 559 13.00 -8.62 11.32
N ILE A 560 12.00 -8.42 10.45
CA ILE A 560 10.93 -9.41 10.21
C ILE A 560 11.55 -10.67 9.57
N LYS A 561 11.64 -11.77 10.34
CA LYS A 561 12.25 -13.04 9.90
C LYS A 561 11.36 -13.83 8.92
N HIS A 562 10.04 -13.67 9.02
CA HIS A 562 9.02 -14.43 8.26
C HIS A 562 8.32 -13.57 7.20
N ARG A 563 9.09 -12.90 6.32
CA ARG A 563 8.52 -12.15 5.19
C ARG A 563 7.73 -13.04 4.23
N TYR A 564 8.25 -14.24 3.99
CA TYR A 564 7.64 -15.30 3.18
C TYR A 564 7.59 -16.62 3.94
N SER A 565 6.72 -17.52 3.52
CA SER A 565 6.64 -18.87 4.07
C SER A 565 7.96 -19.61 3.78
N ARG A 566 8.53 -20.26 4.81
CA ARG A 566 9.46 -21.36 4.59
C ARG A 566 8.60 -22.62 4.48
N MET A 567 8.48 -23.20 3.30
CA MET A 567 7.96 -24.56 3.21
C MET A 567 8.85 -25.44 4.08
N HIS A 568 8.31 -25.98 5.18
CA HIS A 568 8.66 -27.20 5.94
C HIS A 568 8.37 -27.01 7.45
N GLY A 569 7.18 -27.40 7.88
CA GLY A 569 6.84 -27.56 9.31
C GLY A 569 5.37 -27.30 9.64
N ALA A 570 4.78 -28.08 10.54
CA ALA A 570 3.36 -28.06 10.92
C ALA A 570 2.95 -26.94 11.90
N GLN A 571 3.84 -25.98 12.16
CA GLN A 571 3.56 -24.76 12.93
C GLN A 571 4.14 -23.59 12.13
N MET A 572 3.34 -23.02 11.23
CA MET A 572 3.76 -21.87 10.43
C MET A 572 2.82 -20.71 10.73
N GLU A 573 3.38 -19.65 11.30
CA GLU A 573 2.73 -18.35 11.35
C GLU A 573 2.55 -17.83 9.92
N GLU A 574 1.44 -17.11 9.69
CA GLU A 574 1.17 -16.52 8.38
C GLU A 574 2.29 -15.52 8.00
N PRO A 575 2.89 -15.59 6.80
CA PRO A 575 3.95 -14.65 6.45
C PRO A 575 3.40 -13.24 6.24
N VAL A 576 4.16 -12.22 6.64
CA VAL A 576 3.63 -10.83 6.72
C VAL A 576 3.21 -10.24 5.37
N VAL A 577 3.89 -10.57 4.26
CA VAL A 577 3.54 -10.04 2.93
C VAL A 577 2.23 -10.66 2.42
N PRO A 578 2.07 -12.01 2.39
CA PRO A 578 0.77 -12.65 2.18
C PRO A 578 -0.35 -12.11 3.09
N ALA A 579 -0.08 -11.92 4.39
CA ALA A 579 -1.07 -11.38 5.32
C ALA A 579 -1.53 -9.97 4.92
N ALA A 580 -0.60 -9.08 4.53
CA ALA A 580 -0.94 -7.72 4.10
C ALA A 580 -1.83 -7.73 2.84
N ILE A 581 -1.58 -8.67 1.91
CA ILE A 581 -2.40 -8.86 0.72
C ILE A 581 -3.78 -9.41 1.10
N LYS A 582 -3.82 -10.54 1.80
CA LYS A 582 -5.04 -11.26 2.17
C LYS A 582 -6.03 -10.40 2.94
N TYR A 583 -5.53 -9.67 3.94
CA TYR A 583 -6.34 -8.80 4.79
C TYR A 583 -6.57 -7.42 4.16
N ASN A 584 -6.14 -7.21 2.91
CA ASN A 584 -6.31 -5.95 2.18
C ASN A 584 -5.79 -4.73 2.97
N ASN A 585 -4.70 -4.92 3.72
CA ASN A 585 -4.05 -3.86 4.49
C ASN A 585 -2.99 -3.19 3.61
N LEU A 586 -3.43 -2.21 2.83
CA LEU A 586 -2.58 -1.49 1.89
C LEU A 586 -1.47 -0.70 2.58
N SER A 587 -1.72 -0.18 3.78
CA SER A 587 -0.73 0.52 4.60
C SER A 587 0.49 -0.37 4.92
N ALA A 588 0.23 -1.60 5.38
CA ALA A 588 1.28 -2.57 5.64
C ALA A 588 1.92 -3.09 4.33
N PHE A 589 1.11 -3.30 3.29
CA PHE A 589 1.60 -3.74 1.97
C PHE A 589 2.59 -2.73 1.36
N LEU A 590 2.24 -1.44 1.31
CA LEU A 590 3.12 -0.38 0.80
C LEU A 590 4.41 -0.28 1.61
N TYR A 591 4.31 -0.35 2.93
CA TYR A 591 5.50 -0.40 3.78
C TYR A 591 6.40 -1.57 3.39
N LEU A 592 5.85 -2.80 3.33
CA LEU A 592 6.64 -3.98 2.99
C LEU A 592 7.21 -3.92 1.56
N ALA A 593 6.46 -3.35 0.61
CA ALA A 593 6.89 -3.10 -0.75
C ALA A 593 8.13 -2.19 -0.80
N GLU A 594 8.16 -1.13 0.01
CA GLU A 594 9.30 -0.20 0.06
C GLU A 594 10.57 -0.80 0.66
N TYR A 595 10.44 -1.69 1.65
CA TYR A 595 11.58 -2.42 2.22
C TYR A 595 12.04 -3.61 1.35
N GLY A 596 11.51 -3.70 0.12
CA GLY A 596 11.78 -4.77 -0.82
C GLY A 596 11.00 -6.03 -0.46
N ILE A 597 9.99 -6.34 -1.27
CA ILE A 597 9.61 -7.72 -1.55
C ILE A 597 10.86 -8.31 -2.25
N GLU A 598 11.74 -9.00 -1.51
CA GLU A 598 12.90 -9.72 -2.08
C GLU A 598 12.38 -10.53 -3.28
N GLU A 599 13.10 -10.53 -4.41
CA GLU A 599 12.63 -11.16 -5.66
C GLU A 599 12.04 -12.54 -5.37
N PRO A 600 10.70 -12.67 -5.36
CA PRO A 600 10.10 -13.89 -4.88
C PRO A 600 10.41 -14.97 -5.90
N ASN A 601 10.79 -16.16 -5.41
CA ASN A 601 10.86 -17.31 -6.29
C ASN A 601 9.45 -17.62 -6.84
N LEU A 602 9.37 -18.44 -7.90
CA LEU A 602 8.09 -18.74 -8.56
C LEU A 602 6.98 -19.21 -7.60
N SER A 603 7.30 -20.05 -6.61
CA SER A 603 6.34 -20.54 -5.62
C SER A 603 5.84 -19.43 -4.69
N GLN A 604 6.74 -18.55 -4.23
CA GLN A 604 6.38 -17.38 -3.43
C GLN A 604 5.51 -16.42 -4.24
N TYR A 605 5.84 -16.17 -5.51
CA TYR A 605 5.05 -15.32 -6.37
C TYR A 605 3.64 -15.87 -6.60
N ILE A 606 3.51 -17.17 -6.92
CA ILE A 606 2.21 -17.84 -7.05
C ILE A 606 1.40 -17.67 -5.77
N SER A 607 2.03 -17.85 -4.60
CA SER A 607 1.38 -17.60 -3.31
C SER A 607 0.88 -16.16 -3.18
N LEU A 608 1.70 -15.14 -3.49
CA LEU A 608 1.30 -13.74 -3.41
C LEU A 608 0.12 -13.42 -4.32
N ILE A 609 0.13 -13.90 -5.56
CA ILE A 609 -0.99 -13.73 -6.50
C ILE A 609 -2.23 -14.46 -6.01
N SER A 610 -2.09 -15.68 -5.47
CA SER A 610 -3.22 -16.41 -4.91
C SER A 610 -3.95 -15.60 -3.82
N HIS A 611 -3.23 -14.91 -2.93
CA HIS A 611 -3.83 -14.05 -1.91
C HIS A 611 -4.50 -12.79 -2.49
N THR A 612 -4.16 -12.36 -3.72
CA THR A 612 -4.89 -11.26 -4.39
C THR A 612 -6.32 -11.66 -4.74
N PHE A 613 -6.63 -12.95 -4.86
CA PHE A 613 -7.99 -13.42 -5.06
C PHE A 613 -8.82 -13.39 -3.78
N GLU A 614 -8.18 -13.42 -2.61
CA GLU A 614 -8.87 -13.28 -1.31
C GLU A 614 -9.23 -11.81 -1.04
N SER A 615 -8.34 -10.88 -1.36
CA SER A 615 -8.61 -9.44 -1.22
C SER A 615 -9.43 -8.87 -2.37
N LEU A 616 -9.26 -9.40 -3.59
CA LEU A 616 -9.74 -8.82 -4.85
C LEU A 616 -9.28 -7.37 -5.06
N ASN A 617 -8.08 -7.05 -4.57
CA ASN A 617 -7.50 -5.72 -4.71
C ASN A 617 -6.73 -5.59 -6.04
N LEU A 618 -7.27 -4.78 -6.96
CA LEU A 618 -6.66 -4.54 -8.27
C LEU A 618 -5.31 -3.84 -8.21
N PHE A 619 -5.11 -2.92 -7.25
CA PHE A 619 -3.84 -2.23 -7.09
C PHE A 619 -2.72 -3.22 -6.74
N ILE A 620 -2.95 -4.13 -5.80
CA ILE A 620 -1.96 -5.15 -5.43
C ILE A 620 -1.67 -6.07 -6.62
N LEU A 621 -2.69 -6.51 -7.35
CA LEU A 621 -2.50 -7.34 -8.54
C LEU A 621 -1.65 -6.61 -9.60
N LYS A 622 -1.94 -5.34 -9.88
CA LYS A 622 -1.14 -4.51 -10.81
C LYS A 622 0.30 -4.38 -10.35
N TYR A 623 0.51 -4.10 -9.06
CA TYR A 623 1.84 -3.98 -8.46
C TYR A 623 2.65 -5.28 -8.64
N LEU A 624 2.09 -6.42 -8.25
CA LEU A 624 2.74 -7.72 -8.39
C LEU A 624 2.99 -8.09 -9.86
N SER A 625 2.06 -7.74 -10.76
CA SER A 625 2.17 -8.00 -12.19
C SER A 625 3.28 -7.20 -12.89
N GLN A 626 3.86 -6.19 -12.22
CA GLN A 626 4.99 -5.41 -12.74
C GLN A 626 6.36 -5.88 -12.23
N LEU A 627 6.41 -6.80 -11.26
CA LEU A 627 7.69 -7.29 -10.72
C LEU A 627 8.51 -8.04 -11.81
N PRO A 628 9.83 -7.81 -11.96
CA PRO A 628 10.63 -8.38 -13.06
C PRO A 628 10.65 -9.91 -13.14
N SER A 629 10.59 -10.61 -12.00
CA SER A 629 10.76 -12.07 -11.85
C SER A 629 9.55 -12.92 -12.25
N VAL A 630 8.51 -12.31 -12.80
CA VAL A 630 7.22 -12.97 -12.98
C VAL A 630 7.08 -13.59 -14.35
N GLU A 631 7.07 -14.92 -14.37
CA GLU A 631 6.36 -15.68 -15.40
C GLU A 631 4.96 -16.03 -14.87
N ILE A 632 3.89 -15.64 -15.57
CA ILE A 632 2.49 -15.93 -15.16
C ILE A 632 2.13 -17.41 -15.42
N TYR A 633 3.08 -18.25 -15.86
CA TYR A 633 2.86 -19.68 -16.11
C TYR A 633 3.82 -20.57 -15.36
N ALA A 634 3.26 -21.51 -14.61
CA ALA A 634 3.90 -22.79 -14.41
C ALA A 634 3.27 -23.81 -15.36
N THR A 635 3.88 -23.95 -16.54
CA THR A 635 3.91 -25.26 -17.22
C THR A 635 4.67 -26.20 -16.29
N HIS A 636 3.99 -27.06 -15.50
CA HIS A 636 4.49 -28.39 -15.11
C HIS A 636 3.67 -29.16 -14.07
N SER A 637 2.35 -28.96 -13.90
CA SER A 637 1.53 -30.01 -13.26
C SER A 637 0.03 -29.81 -13.49
N LYS A 638 -0.78 -30.83 -13.15
CA LYS A 638 -2.25 -30.75 -13.08
C LYS A 638 -2.76 -29.66 -12.11
N VAL A 639 -1.88 -29.01 -11.33
CA VAL A 639 -2.19 -28.06 -10.24
C VAL A 639 -1.87 -26.60 -10.63
N ASP A 640 -1.15 -26.37 -11.75
CA ASP A 640 -0.46 -25.09 -12.03
C ASP A 640 -1.04 -24.25 -13.19
N ALA A 641 -2.20 -24.64 -13.74
CA ALA A 641 -2.95 -23.85 -14.73
C ALA A 641 -3.80 -22.72 -14.08
N THR A 642 -3.23 -21.99 -13.12
CA THR A 642 -3.96 -21.60 -11.91
C THR A 642 -4.50 -20.17 -11.88
N ILE A 643 -3.78 -19.15 -12.35
CA ILE A 643 -4.13 -17.74 -12.07
C ILE A 643 -5.27 -17.24 -12.97
N LEU A 644 -5.14 -17.35 -14.30
CA LEU A 644 -6.18 -16.89 -15.23
C LEU A 644 -7.45 -17.73 -15.09
N TYR A 645 -7.31 -19.05 -14.92
CA TYR A 645 -8.44 -19.94 -14.61
C TYR A 645 -9.18 -19.48 -13.34
N HIS A 646 -8.46 -19.15 -12.27
CA HIS A 646 -9.06 -18.71 -11.02
C HIS A 646 -9.77 -17.37 -11.19
N ALA A 647 -9.10 -16.37 -11.77
CA ALA A 647 -9.69 -15.06 -12.09
C ALA A 647 -10.98 -15.19 -12.92
N THR A 648 -10.97 -16.08 -13.92
CA THR A 648 -12.16 -16.42 -14.73
C THR A 648 -13.25 -17.06 -13.90
N SER A 649 -12.89 -18.02 -13.05
CA SER A 649 -13.87 -18.79 -12.29
C SER A 649 -14.63 -17.95 -11.26
N ILE A 650 -13.97 -16.93 -10.73
CA ILE A 650 -14.60 -15.94 -9.85
C ILE A 650 -15.23 -14.78 -10.62
N ASP A 651 -15.09 -14.72 -11.95
CA ASP A 651 -15.63 -13.65 -12.81
C ASP A 651 -15.00 -12.26 -12.55
N TRP A 652 -13.72 -12.23 -12.16
CA TRP A 652 -13.02 -10.97 -11.85
C TRP A 652 -12.52 -10.28 -13.11
N ILE A 653 -13.43 -9.64 -13.84
CA ILE A 653 -13.19 -9.04 -15.17
C ILE A 653 -11.98 -8.10 -15.18
N GLU A 654 -11.91 -7.16 -14.25
CA GLU A 654 -10.78 -6.22 -14.18
C GLU A 654 -9.45 -6.92 -13.84
N GLY A 655 -9.49 -7.97 -13.00
CA GLY A 655 -8.30 -8.77 -12.73
C GLY A 655 -7.83 -9.55 -13.95
N ILE A 656 -8.77 -10.10 -14.73
CA ILE A 656 -8.48 -10.74 -16.02
C ILE A 656 -7.81 -9.73 -16.95
N LYS A 657 -8.35 -8.52 -17.10
CA LYS A 657 -7.75 -7.46 -17.94
C LYS A 657 -6.31 -7.17 -17.52
N VAL A 658 -6.05 -6.92 -16.24
CA VAL A 658 -4.69 -6.66 -15.72
C VAL A 658 -3.74 -7.82 -16.05
N LEU A 659 -4.19 -9.07 -15.85
CA LEU A 659 -3.39 -10.24 -16.17
C LEU A 659 -3.08 -10.31 -17.67
N LEU A 660 -4.05 -10.07 -18.55
CA LEU A 660 -3.86 -10.08 -20.01
C LEU A 660 -2.94 -8.94 -20.48
N GLU A 661 -3.12 -7.73 -19.95
CA GLU A 661 -2.35 -6.52 -20.27
C GLU A 661 -0.88 -6.61 -19.83
N SER A 662 -0.58 -7.44 -18.82
CA SER A 662 0.80 -7.66 -18.36
C SER A 662 1.74 -8.19 -19.46
N GLY A 663 1.21 -8.69 -20.58
CA GLY A 663 1.99 -9.28 -21.67
C GLY A 663 2.64 -10.62 -21.32
N ARG A 664 2.52 -11.05 -20.06
CA ARG A 664 3.00 -12.33 -19.54
C ARG A 664 1.95 -13.44 -19.75
N VAL A 665 0.99 -13.17 -20.65
CA VAL A 665 -0.14 -13.86 -21.31
C VAL A 665 0.12 -14.96 -22.39
N ASP A 666 1.01 -15.95 -22.27
CA ASP A 666 1.25 -17.01 -23.27
C ASP A 666 0.05 -17.97 -23.49
N ARG A 667 -0.68 -17.68 -24.57
CA ARG A 667 -1.85 -18.42 -25.06
C ARG A 667 -1.51 -19.86 -25.48
N SER A 668 -0.27 -20.11 -25.91
CA SER A 668 0.16 -21.41 -26.45
C SER A 668 0.36 -22.48 -25.36
N LYS A 669 0.45 -22.06 -24.09
CA LYS A 669 0.67 -22.96 -22.93
C LYS A 669 -0.62 -23.62 -22.41
N PHE A 670 -1.81 -23.17 -22.84
CA PHE A 670 -3.10 -23.77 -22.46
C PHE A 670 -3.45 -25.04 -23.26
N LYS A 671 -2.57 -26.06 -23.22
CA LYS A 671 -2.68 -27.27 -24.06
C LYS A 671 -3.54 -28.39 -23.46
N THR A 672 -4.00 -28.29 -22.21
CA THR A 672 -4.75 -29.37 -21.53
C THR A 672 -6.22 -28.99 -21.32
N GLN A 673 -7.12 -29.96 -21.47
CA GLN A 673 -8.58 -29.74 -21.39
C GLN A 673 -9.03 -29.30 -19.99
N VAL A 674 -8.30 -29.71 -18.97
CA VAL A 674 -8.80 -29.73 -17.59
C VAL A 674 -8.83 -28.34 -16.94
N ALA A 675 -8.00 -27.40 -17.41
CA ALA A 675 -7.84 -26.09 -16.79
C ALA A 675 -7.84 -24.91 -17.78
N HIS A 676 -8.58 -25.06 -18.88
CA HIS A 676 -8.73 -23.97 -19.85
C HIS A 676 -9.70 -22.88 -19.31
N PRO A 677 -9.32 -21.59 -19.28
CA PRO A 677 -10.16 -20.51 -18.73
C PRO A 677 -11.55 -20.43 -19.38
N LEU A 678 -11.67 -20.60 -20.70
CA LEU A 678 -12.98 -20.63 -21.39
C LEU A 678 -13.91 -21.74 -20.87
N LEU A 679 -13.39 -22.94 -20.59
CA LEU A 679 -14.20 -24.04 -20.06
C LEU A 679 -14.61 -23.78 -18.61
N ALA A 680 -13.75 -23.12 -17.83
CA ALA A 680 -14.07 -22.67 -16.48
C ALA A 680 -15.28 -21.72 -16.49
N ALA A 681 -15.26 -20.76 -17.40
CA ALA A 681 -16.34 -19.80 -17.57
C ALA A 681 -17.66 -20.50 -17.93
N VAL A 682 -17.66 -21.42 -18.89
CA VAL A 682 -18.87 -22.19 -19.27
C VAL A 682 -19.40 -23.00 -18.09
N LYS A 683 -18.52 -23.78 -17.42
CA LYS A 683 -18.91 -24.64 -16.29
C LYS A 683 -19.57 -23.86 -15.14
N LEU A 684 -19.09 -22.64 -14.90
CA LEU A 684 -19.52 -21.78 -13.79
C LEU A 684 -20.51 -20.68 -14.19
N GLY A 685 -20.89 -20.58 -15.47
CA GLY A 685 -21.82 -19.57 -15.95
C GLY A 685 -21.24 -18.15 -15.98
N ARG A 686 -19.95 -17.97 -16.34
CA ARG A 686 -19.24 -16.68 -16.32
C ARG A 686 -19.23 -16.03 -17.69
N ILE A 687 -20.36 -15.48 -18.09
CA ILE A 687 -20.58 -14.96 -19.44
C ILE A 687 -19.61 -13.80 -19.76
N GLU A 688 -19.45 -12.84 -18.86
CA GLU A 688 -18.59 -11.67 -19.11
C GLU A 688 -17.11 -12.05 -19.19
N ALA A 689 -16.63 -12.92 -18.29
CA ALA A 689 -15.28 -13.45 -18.40
C ALA A 689 -15.08 -14.23 -19.70
N PHE A 690 -16.08 -15.01 -20.13
CA PHE A 690 -16.03 -15.74 -21.39
C PHE A 690 -15.93 -14.80 -22.59
N LYS A 691 -16.75 -13.74 -22.67
CA LYS A 691 -16.69 -12.73 -23.74
C LYS A 691 -15.31 -12.12 -23.87
N LEU A 692 -14.73 -11.68 -22.74
CA LEU A 692 -13.39 -11.10 -22.70
C LEU A 692 -12.35 -12.09 -23.21
N LEU A 693 -12.36 -13.33 -22.72
CA LEU A 693 -11.38 -14.35 -23.08
C LEU A 693 -11.55 -14.86 -24.51
N ALA A 694 -12.78 -14.97 -25.01
CA ALA A 694 -13.08 -15.39 -26.38
C ALA A 694 -12.40 -14.45 -27.39
N SER A 695 -12.49 -13.14 -27.15
CA SER A 695 -11.78 -12.14 -27.97
C SER A 695 -10.26 -12.29 -27.90
N TYR A 696 -9.70 -12.57 -26.72
CA TYR A 696 -8.27 -12.73 -26.52
C TYR A 696 -7.69 -14.00 -27.19
N PHE A 697 -8.43 -15.10 -27.11
CA PHE A 697 -8.05 -16.41 -27.67
C PHE A 697 -8.44 -16.60 -29.13
N LYS A 698 -9.03 -15.59 -29.79
CA LYS A 698 -9.48 -15.68 -31.18
C LYS A 698 -8.42 -16.32 -32.10
N GLY A 699 -8.84 -17.35 -32.84
CA GLY A 699 -7.99 -18.12 -33.76
C GLY A 699 -6.97 -19.07 -33.09
N ASN A 700 -6.95 -19.17 -31.76
CA ASN A 700 -6.02 -20.01 -30.99
C ASN A 700 -6.74 -20.86 -29.92
N ILE A 701 -8.03 -21.12 -30.09
CA ILE A 701 -8.80 -21.99 -29.21
C ILE A 701 -8.56 -23.45 -29.66
N PRO A 702 -8.06 -24.35 -28.79
CA PRO A 702 -7.89 -25.75 -29.15
C PRO A 702 -9.22 -26.43 -29.51
N ASP A 703 -9.25 -27.29 -30.54
CA ASP A 703 -10.47 -28.00 -30.98
C ASP A 703 -11.18 -28.72 -29.84
N MET A 704 -10.39 -29.37 -28.97
CA MET A 704 -10.88 -30.05 -27.78
C MET A 704 -11.62 -29.15 -26.77
N VAL A 705 -11.38 -27.83 -26.78
CA VAL A 705 -12.13 -26.86 -25.99
C VAL A 705 -13.45 -26.55 -26.68
N LEU A 706 -13.44 -26.35 -28.00
CA LEU A 706 -14.64 -26.11 -28.79
C LEU A 706 -15.63 -27.28 -28.69
N GLU A 707 -15.14 -28.52 -28.76
CA GLU A 707 -15.95 -29.75 -28.63
C GLU A 707 -16.69 -29.89 -27.29
N LYS A 708 -16.29 -29.15 -26.25
CA LYS A 708 -16.89 -29.20 -24.91
C LYS A 708 -17.89 -28.07 -24.65
N ILE A 709 -17.96 -27.08 -25.53
CA ILE A 709 -18.88 -25.95 -25.41
C ILE A 709 -20.16 -26.32 -26.15
N ASN A 710 -21.14 -26.83 -25.39
CA ASN A 710 -22.40 -27.31 -25.95
C ASN A 710 -23.56 -26.31 -25.76
N ASP A 711 -23.33 -25.25 -24.99
CA ASP A 711 -24.32 -24.23 -24.70
C ASP A 711 -24.35 -23.19 -25.84
N GLN A 712 -25.54 -22.97 -26.39
CA GLN A 712 -25.75 -22.14 -27.57
C GLN A 712 -25.33 -20.68 -27.34
N GLU A 713 -25.52 -20.14 -26.14
CA GLU A 713 -25.15 -18.77 -25.80
C GLU A 713 -23.65 -18.55 -25.97
N TYR A 714 -22.84 -19.49 -25.47
CA TYR A 714 -21.39 -19.44 -25.56
C TYR A 714 -20.88 -19.68 -26.97
N LEU A 715 -21.52 -20.57 -27.73
CA LEU A 715 -21.21 -20.79 -29.15
C LEU A 715 -21.45 -19.53 -29.99
N ASP A 716 -22.53 -18.80 -29.71
CA ASP A 716 -22.83 -17.57 -30.44
C ASP A 716 -21.89 -16.42 -30.05
N ILE A 717 -21.45 -16.35 -28.79
CA ILE A 717 -20.36 -15.44 -28.38
C ILE A 717 -19.07 -15.75 -29.15
N LEU A 718 -18.69 -17.03 -29.29
CA LEU A 718 -17.48 -17.41 -30.04
C LEU A 718 -17.55 -17.06 -31.52
N LYS A 719 -18.72 -17.15 -32.15
CA LYS A 719 -18.89 -16.76 -33.57
C LYS A 719 -18.77 -15.25 -33.77
N ASN A 720 -19.22 -14.48 -32.80
CA ASN A 720 -19.20 -13.01 -32.86
C ASN A 720 -17.85 -12.41 -32.46
N ALA A 721 -17.07 -13.13 -31.65
CA ALA A 721 -15.73 -12.73 -31.21
C ALA A 721 -14.72 -12.73 -32.36
#